data_AF-A0AAV0ILZ3-F1
#
_entry.id   AF-A0AAV0ILZ3-F1
#
_cell.length_a   1.000
_cell.length_b   1.000
_cell.length_c   1.000
_cell.angle_alpha   90.00
_cell.angle_beta   90.00
_cell.angle_gamma   90.00
#
_symmetry.space_group_name_H-M   'P 1'
#
loop_
_entity.id
_entity.type
_entity.pdbx_description
1 polymer ?
#
loop_
_entity_poly.entity_id
_entity_poly.type
_entity_poly.pdbx_seq_one_letter_code
_entity_poly.pdbx_strand_id
1 'polypeptide(L)'
;MESSAAASSSSALPQSVALPAGDYEVFMSFRGPDVRNKFASHLYTSLARAKIRTFRDEEELQKGEGIAPSLVRAIPDSKIYIPILSEQYASSKWCLTELAQMVECWKQGKGHIILPIFYFVDPRDVRKQQGSYQQAFEQHAQKHSPQTVIEWKEALREVGQMKGWHVTESCSEGTIVDEVLSKVESHLMSMYTLVTDELVGIDTPVEEVMELLDLGSSDEKVIVGIHGMGGLGKTTLSKAVYNKICSKFDRCCYLEDVREALAKSDGAVSLLNRIISTILKADHQVKSVSEGINMIKERVSKHKLLLVLDDIDDKFEFDKILGKLSDFSAESRFIFTTRYKRALNFIPECKFYEPEEMSRHLSLQLFCKHAFGMNNPPEEDAEICGEFVEVAAGLPLALKVIGSLLFHRGREFWEEKLKEYRGIVSTTENVLQERLKISYKDLSHNEKQIFLDIACFFIGDEKDLPYYMWSECDFYPESGIDTLIHRSLMKLEKNNRFWMHDHIRDLGRAIVKKEDVRHPYNRSRIWSTDDALDMLRNRQGSERVEAIQIHGYGNEMLKSQNFEKLSGLRYLNVQYRQMMGDFSQVLPNICFLQLHQCASIPTNINVKKLAVLDLCSCNVKDNWKGWSGVKAATKLKALNLHECRELTKSPDMSKCTSLELINFMWCHKLEGQIHIGKFKNMKKLLLNYTAITELVISGGDTGNLQRLEEMDVSETGLTELPAGMENLSSLKILSLGSWKPANYWMEIPRLPRSLKRLSILGPSFGVPNLLELKELEYLSCTKGYWFLDDFWQLPNLKELTLTWCILVCPTDGAQQFLSERKKYNGPLLRQDQDEGATSLAATAAPASLTSLKVVGCSDLNELPSLENLCNLTQLKVSGVQVAEIRGLGELRALETMVISDCLNLNSLNGLENLLLLKTLTLSSVNLERLPSLANLSKLKDLEVGRCRNLVEIQGMDGLGESLSCLTIEECPRLESMDGLQLLGALEELTFSDILFGQGPSLDLSGLVNLKRLNIHWCPELTEVKGLERLMSLERLSMRGCLSIRQLPGLSELSNLKKLSLYLCESLIDLAGINRLESLQKLSLDECRSITRLPNLSGFKNLWDLKLKGCIELTGLEGVEGLESLRELNLRDCRSITELGNLSGLKKLRRLTISGCTKLVEVNGLDELEELEYLEMERRMRVKCWVRSTARYAVGLCFFLVEICQVNSLHRST
;
A
#
# COMPACT_ATOMS: atom_id res chain seq x y z
N MET A 1 -48.61 40.63 15.10
CA MET A 1 -49.56 39.65 15.64
C MET A 1 -49.36 38.36 14.86
N GLU A 2 -48.76 37.37 15.53
CA GLU A 2 -49.08 35.93 15.58
C GLU A 2 -49.70 35.23 14.36
N SER A 3 -49.52 33.93 14.09
CA SER A 3 -48.60 32.84 14.48
C SER A 3 -49.20 31.56 13.84
N SER A 4 -48.35 30.58 13.48
CA SER A 4 -48.56 29.09 13.48
C SER A 4 -47.75 28.50 12.30
N ALA A 5 -46.58 27.87 12.50
CA ALA A 5 -46.24 26.65 13.22
C ALA A 5 -46.79 25.37 12.56
N ALA A 6 -45.97 24.74 11.71
CA ALA A 6 -46.08 23.34 11.31
C ALA A 6 -44.71 22.68 11.55
N ALA A 7 -44.71 21.65 12.39
CA ALA A 7 -43.54 20.92 12.87
C ALA A 7 -43.01 19.95 11.81
N SER A 8 -41.69 19.97 11.58
CA SER A 8 -40.95 18.94 10.85
C SER A 8 -40.27 18.00 11.85
N SER A 9 -40.70 16.74 11.86
CA SER A 9 -40.02 15.65 12.56
C SER A 9 -38.79 15.21 11.75
N SER A 10 -37.60 15.54 12.25
CA SER A 10 -36.33 15.04 11.71
C SER A 10 -36.10 13.59 12.14
N SER A 11 -36.26 12.63 11.22
CA SER A 11 -35.73 11.27 11.40
C SER A 11 -34.21 11.30 11.19
N ALA A 12 -33.46 11.28 12.29
CA ALA A 12 -32.02 11.16 12.27
C ALA A 12 -31.62 9.75 11.77
N LEU A 13 -30.89 9.72 10.64
CA LEU A 13 -30.17 8.55 10.14
C LEU A 13 -29.08 8.13 11.17
N PRO A 14 -28.81 6.83 11.37
CA PRO A 14 -27.56 6.42 12.00
C PRO A 14 -26.43 6.72 11.01
N GLN A 15 -25.67 7.78 11.28
CA GLN A 15 -24.43 8.05 10.56
C GLN A 15 -23.46 6.89 10.79
N SER A 16 -23.03 6.24 9.69
CA SER A 16 -21.89 5.35 9.71
C SER A 16 -20.66 6.13 10.21
N VAL A 17 -20.06 5.68 11.31
CA VAL A 17 -18.88 6.33 11.90
C VAL A 17 -17.68 6.11 10.97
N ALA A 18 -17.48 7.03 10.04
CA ALA A 18 -16.16 7.40 9.57
C ALA A 18 -15.62 8.46 10.54
N LEU A 19 -14.43 8.25 11.11
CA LEU A 19 -13.78 9.27 11.95
C LEU A 19 -13.58 10.55 11.11
N PRO A 20 -14.01 11.72 11.61
CA PRO A 20 -13.64 13.00 11.02
C PRO A 20 -12.11 13.15 11.02
N ALA A 21 -11.56 13.70 9.94
CA ALA A 21 -10.15 14.09 9.90
C ALA A 21 -9.93 15.24 10.90
N GLY A 22 -9.38 14.95 12.09
CA GLY A 22 -9.07 15.97 13.10
C GLY A 22 -8.77 15.48 14.53
N ASP A 23 -9.21 14.28 14.94
CA ASP A 23 -9.25 13.96 16.38
C ASP A 23 -7.93 13.38 16.93
N TYR A 24 -7.51 13.78 18.14
CA TYR A 24 -6.39 13.15 18.87
C TYR A 24 -6.83 11.85 19.57
N GLU A 25 -5.95 10.87 19.70
CA GLU A 25 -6.25 9.60 20.37
C GLU A 25 -5.87 9.63 21.86
N VAL A 26 -4.75 10.29 22.19
CA VAL A 26 -4.21 10.43 23.54
C VAL A 26 -3.94 11.90 23.84
N PHE A 27 -4.24 12.37 25.05
CA PHE A 27 -3.85 13.69 25.55
C PHE A 27 -2.97 13.54 26.80
N MET A 28 -1.77 14.10 26.76
CA MET A 28 -0.81 14.07 27.88
C MET A 28 -0.80 15.42 28.60
N SER A 29 -1.09 15.42 29.91
CA SER A 29 -0.95 16.59 30.78
C SER A 29 0.22 16.39 31.75
N PHE A 30 1.13 17.34 31.83
CA PHE A 30 2.32 17.22 32.66
C PHE A 30 2.94 18.59 32.99
N ARG A 31 3.75 18.64 34.04
CA ARG A 31 4.53 19.84 34.37
C ARG A 31 5.78 19.88 33.50
N GLY A 32 5.83 20.84 32.58
CA GLY A 32 6.93 21.00 31.62
C GLY A 32 8.33 20.89 32.26
N PRO A 33 8.69 21.77 33.21
CA PRO A 33 10.02 21.75 33.84
C PRO A 33 10.43 20.44 34.50
N ASP A 34 9.46 19.65 34.98
CA ASP A 34 9.75 18.46 35.78
C ASP A 34 10.04 17.23 34.91
N VAL A 35 9.23 17.02 33.86
CA VAL A 35 9.18 15.74 33.12
C VAL A 35 9.28 15.87 31.61
N ARG A 36 9.24 17.08 31.03
CA ARG A 36 9.15 17.29 29.57
C ARG A 36 10.26 16.56 28.82
N ASN A 37 11.52 16.79 29.19
CA ASN A 37 12.68 16.19 28.51
C ASN A 37 13.16 14.87 29.15
N LYS A 38 12.34 14.29 30.04
CA LYS A 38 12.61 13.01 30.72
C LYS A 38 11.52 12.02 30.33
N PHE A 39 10.88 11.40 31.33
CA PHE A 39 9.80 10.45 31.19
C PHE A 39 8.71 10.82 30.16
N ALA A 40 8.23 12.07 30.13
CA ALA A 40 7.17 12.47 29.18
C ALA A 40 7.66 12.44 27.71
N SER A 41 8.93 12.75 27.45
CA SER A 41 9.52 12.66 26.10
C SER A 41 9.61 11.20 25.65
N HIS A 42 10.08 10.31 26.51
CA HIS A 42 10.20 8.88 26.22
C HIS A 42 8.83 8.24 25.95
N LEU A 43 7.82 8.59 26.75
CA LEU A 43 6.46 8.10 26.55
C LEU A 43 5.84 8.59 25.23
N TYR A 44 5.94 9.89 24.95
CA TYR A 44 5.45 10.47 23.68
C TYR A 44 6.14 9.86 22.46
N THR A 45 7.47 9.72 22.53
CA THR A 45 8.33 9.09 21.52
C THR A 45 7.89 7.66 21.21
N SER A 46 7.48 6.91 22.23
CA SER A 46 7.05 5.52 22.11
C SER A 46 5.64 5.42 21.51
N LEU A 47 4.71 6.27 21.95
CA LEU A 47 3.37 6.42 21.35
C LEU A 47 3.43 6.82 19.87
N ALA A 48 4.31 7.76 19.50
CA ALA A 48 4.49 8.19 18.12
C ALA A 48 5.11 7.08 17.22
N ARG A 49 6.05 6.28 17.74
CA ARG A 49 6.60 5.10 17.02
C ARG A 49 5.50 4.07 16.72
N ALA A 50 4.55 3.90 17.64
CA ALA A 50 3.37 3.06 17.46
C ALA A 50 2.30 3.67 16.54
N LYS A 51 2.53 4.88 15.99
CA LYS A 51 1.59 5.64 15.15
C LYS A 51 0.29 6.06 15.87
N ILE A 52 0.37 6.27 17.19
CA ILE A 52 -0.75 6.76 18.00
C ILE A 52 -0.72 8.29 18.02
N ARG A 53 -1.80 8.93 17.57
CA ARG A 53 -1.93 10.40 17.54
C ARG A 53 -2.08 10.95 18.94
N THR A 54 -0.98 11.42 19.51
CA THR A 54 -0.93 11.93 20.88
C THR A 54 -0.80 13.44 20.88
N PHE A 55 -1.71 14.15 21.52
CA PHE A 55 -1.54 15.56 21.86
C PHE A 55 -0.62 15.67 23.08
N ARG A 56 0.46 16.43 22.92
CA ARG A 56 1.42 16.74 23.98
C ARG A 56 1.44 18.25 24.13
N ASP A 57 1.12 18.76 25.31
CA ASP A 57 1.20 20.19 25.58
C ASP A 57 2.67 20.67 25.49
N GLU A 58 2.99 21.44 24.44
CA GLU A 58 4.34 21.95 24.17
C GLU A 58 4.63 23.32 24.81
N GLU A 59 3.74 23.94 25.57
CA GLU A 59 3.97 25.33 26.04
C GLU A 59 3.74 25.58 27.53
N GLU A 60 4.82 25.94 28.24
CA GLU A 60 4.66 27.00 29.24
C GLU A 60 4.43 28.30 28.46
N LEU A 61 3.17 28.67 28.26
CA LEU A 61 2.73 29.91 27.61
C LEU A 61 3.61 31.11 28.05
N GLN A 62 4.25 31.78 27.10
CA GLN A 62 4.94 33.05 27.37
C GLN A 62 3.92 34.09 27.89
N LYS A 63 4.34 34.91 28.86
CA LYS A 63 3.50 35.98 29.41
C LYS A 63 3.14 36.99 28.30
N GLY A 64 1.94 36.90 27.74
CA GLY A 64 1.43 37.89 26.78
C GLY A 64 0.36 37.41 25.81
N GLU A 65 0.20 36.10 25.57
CA GLU A 65 -0.75 35.59 24.58
C GLU A 65 -1.94 34.82 25.21
N GLY A 66 -3.10 34.91 24.55
CA GLY A 66 -4.32 34.20 24.93
C GLY A 66 -4.28 32.73 24.51
N ILE A 67 -5.09 31.90 25.18
CA ILE A 67 -5.19 30.43 24.99
C ILE A 67 -5.26 30.07 23.51
N ALA A 68 -4.34 29.23 23.03
CA ALA A 68 -4.43 28.64 21.71
C ALA A 68 -5.76 27.87 21.56
N PRO A 69 -6.62 28.18 20.57
CA PRO A 69 -7.90 27.50 20.36
C PRO A 69 -7.81 25.97 20.21
N SER A 70 -6.61 25.45 19.93
CA SER A 70 -6.28 24.02 19.84
C SER A 70 -6.43 23.26 21.17
N LEU A 71 -6.09 23.88 22.32
CA LEU A 71 -6.18 23.23 23.64
C LEU A 71 -7.64 22.99 24.07
N VAL A 72 -8.54 23.91 23.69
CA VAL A 72 -9.98 23.86 24.00
C VAL A 72 -10.71 22.74 23.23
N ARG A 73 -10.15 22.26 22.12
CA ARG A 73 -10.68 21.12 21.36
C ARG A 73 -9.96 19.79 21.67
N ALA A 74 -8.66 19.84 21.95
CA ALA A 74 -7.87 18.62 22.13
C ALA A 74 -8.29 17.75 23.32
N ILE A 75 -8.69 18.33 24.46
CA ILE A 75 -9.13 17.54 25.64
C ILE A 75 -10.48 16.84 25.35
N PRO A 76 -11.56 17.52 24.92
CA PRO A 76 -12.81 16.85 24.58
C PRO A 76 -12.70 15.80 23.47
N ASP A 77 -11.82 16.02 22.49
CA ASP A 77 -11.68 15.15 21.32
C ASP A 77 -10.77 13.92 21.56
N SER A 78 -10.04 13.90 22.69
CA SER A 78 -9.13 12.80 23.03
C SER A 78 -9.81 11.65 23.77
N LYS A 79 -9.43 10.41 23.43
CA LYS A 79 -10.03 9.19 24.00
C LYS A 79 -9.33 8.73 25.28
N ILE A 80 -8.01 8.91 25.35
CA ILE A 80 -7.18 8.50 26.49
C ILE A 80 -6.47 9.73 27.06
N TYR A 81 -6.47 9.84 28.38
CA TYR A 81 -5.92 10.94 29.16
C TYR A 81 -4.77 10.44 30.03
N ILE A 82 -3.57 11.00 29.88
CA ILE A 82 -2.39 10.60 30.66
C ILE A 82 -1.87 11.80 31.47
N PRO A 83 -2.33 11.98 32.73
CA PRO A 83 -1.74 12.96 33.63
C PRO A 83 -0.46 12.41 34.28
N ILE A 84 0.68 13.08 34.03
CA ILE A 84 1.97 12.79 34.66
C ILE A 84 2.17 13.76 35.83
N LEU A 85 1.84 13.27 37.02
CA LEU A 85 1.82 14.02 38.28
C LEU A 85 3.23 14.01 38.89
N SER A 86 3.89 15.16 38.91
CA SER A 86 5.21 15.39 39.50
C SER A 86 5.12 16.23 40.78
N GLU A 87 6.23 16.40 41.50
CA GLU A 87 6.26 17.19 42.75
C GLU A 87 5.74 18.62 42.58
N GLN A 88 6.03 19.30 41.45
CA GLN A 88 5.60 20.68 41.20
C GLN A 88 4.39 20.81 40.28
N TYR A 89 3.68 19.71 39.98
CA TYR A 89 2.53 19.71 39.07
C TYR A 89 1.45 20.73 39.48
N ALA A 90 1.08 20.75 40.77
CA ALA A 90 0.05 21.65 41.29
C ALA A 90 0.46 23.13 41.39
N SER A 91 1.72 23.47 41.12
CA SER A 91 2.16 24.89 41.06
C SER A 91 1.70 25.59 39.77
N SER A 92 1.33 24.82 38.75
CA SER A 92 0.88 25.34 37.46
C SER A 92 -0.64 25.41 37.40
N LYS A 93 -1.15 26.63 37.20
CA LYS A 93 -2.58 26.86 36.91
C LYS A 93 -3.05 26.04 35.69
N TRP A 94 -2.21 25.91 34.67
CA TRP A 94 -2.57 25.22 33.42
C TRP A 94 -2.75 23.72 33.65
N CYS A 95 -1.77 23.06 34.27
CA CYS A 95 -1.84 21.64 34.58
C CYS A 95 -3.09 21.32 35.44
N LEU A 96 -3.39 22.17 36.44
CA LEU A 96 -4.60 22.00 37.26
C LEU A 96 -5.90 22.20 36.47
N THR A 97 -5.92 23.12 35.50
CA THR A 97 -7.08 23.39 34.66
C THR A 97 -7.32 22.26 33.66
N GLU A 98 -6.27 21.75 33.02
CA GLU A 98 -6.33 20.58 32.14
C GLU A 98 -6.82 19.34 32.89
N LEU A 99 -6.25 19.07 34.07
CA LEU A 99 -6.64 17.93 34.90
C LEU A 99 -8.13 18.00 35.29
N ALA A 100 -8.62 19.19 35.65
CA ALA A 100 -10.03 19.38 35.95
C ALA A 100 -10.94 19.10 34.74
N GLN A 101 -10.55 19.57 33.54
CA GLN A 101 -11.29 19.29 32.31
C GLN A 101 -11.24 17.80 31.93
N MET A 102 -10.10 17.13 32.10
CA MET A 102 -9.96 15.68 31.86
C MET A 102 -10.91 14.89 32.78
N VAL A 103 -10.98 15.25 34.06
CA VAL A 103 -11.88 14.61 35.04
C VAL A 103 -13.34 14.91 34.72
N GLU A 104 -13.67 16.13 34.27
CA GLU A 104 -15.01 16.49 33.83
C GLU A 104 -15.45 15.66 32.61
N CYS A 105 -14.62 15.59 31.57
CA CYS A 105 -14.89 14.79 30.37
C CYS A 105 -15.03 13.29 30.70
N TRP A 106 -14.18 12.79 31.60
CA TRP A 106 -14.27 11.42 32.11
C TRP A 106 -15.59 11.15 32.85
N LYS A 107 -16.04 12.07 33.71
CA LYS A 107 -17.32 11.95 34.44
C LYS A 107 -18.55 12.01 33.55
N GLN A 108 -18.47 12.56 32.34
CA GLN A 108 -19.58 12.60 31.37
C GLN A 108 -19.91 11.23 30.74
N GLY A 109 -19.12 10.17 31.00
CA GLY A 109 -19.46 8.79 30.62
C GLY A 109 -19.35 8.45 29.13
N LYS A 110 -18.59 9.24 28.35
CA LYS A 110 -18.43 9.06 26.88
C LYS A 110 -17.29 8.10 26.48
N GLY A 111 -16.86 7.20 27.37
CA GLY A 111 -15.82 6.21 27.07
C GLY A 111 -14.38 6.72 27.13
N HIS A 112 -14.13 7.91 27.68
CA HIS A 112 -12.78 8.40 27.97
C HIS A 112 -12.14 7.62 29.11
N ILE A 113 -10.81 7.48 29.09
CA ILE A 113 -10.05 6.76 30.14
C ILE A 113 -8.91 7.63 30.65
N ILE A 114 -8.73 7.69 31.98
CA ILE A 114 -7.60 8.36 32.62
C ILE A 114 -6.58 7.32 33.10
N LEU A 115 -5.33 7.49 32.70
CA LEU A 115 -4.19 6.62 32.99
C LEU A 115 -3.12 7.44 33.76
N PRO A 116 -3.22 7.56 35.09
CA PRO A 116 -2.32 8.43 35.85
C PRO A 116 -0.93 7.83 36.02
N ILE A 117 0.07 8.70 35.96
CA ILE A 117 1.47 8.38 36.22
C ILE A 117 1.95 9.27 37.36
N PHE A 118 2.35 8.66 38.47
CA PHE A 118 2.85 9.32 39.66
C PHE A 118 4.37 9.36 39.58
N TYR A 119 4.92 10.46 39.08
CA TYR A 119 6.35 10.62 38.79
C TYR A 119 7.09 11.20 39.99
N PHE A 120 7.82 10.35 40.73
CA PHE A 120 8.52 10.70 41.98
C PHE A 120 7.63 11.42 43.01
N VAL A 121 6.34 11.07 43.06
CA VAL A 121 5.38 11.61 44.02
C VAL A 121 4.51 10.48 44.58
N ASP A 122 4.23 10.50 45.88
CA ASP A 122 3.31 9.55 46.49
C ASP A 122 1.85 9.91 46.10
N PRO A 123 1.06 8.97 45.54
CA PRO A 123 -0.36 9.20 45.25
C PRO A 123 -1.17 9.74 46.44
N ARG A 124 -0.75 9.42 47.68
CA ARG A 124 -1.38 9.93 48.91
C ARG A 124 -1.24 11.45 49.05
N ASP A 125 -0.10 11.99 48.67
CA ASP A 125 0.18 13.44 48.75
C ASP A 125 -0.60 14.19 47.67
N VAL A 126 -0.74 13.62 46.48
CA VAL A 126 -1.63 14.14 45.42
C VAL A 126 -3.10 14.12 45.88
N ARG A 127 -3.57 13.00 46.44
CA ARG A 127 -4.97 12.81 46.84
C ARG A 127 -5.38 13.65 48.04
N LYS A 128 -4.48 13.84 49.02
CA LYS A 128 -4.72 14.66 50.22
C LYS A 128 -4.25 16.10 50.07
N GLN A 129 -3.61 16.43 48.94
CA GLN A 129 -2.96 17.71 48.66
C GLN A 129 -2.01 18.13 49.78
N GLN A 130 -1.10 17.23 50.17
CA GLN A 130 -0.10 17.41 51.23
C GLN A 130 1.28 17.73 50.64
N GLY A 131 2.21 18.25 51.46
CA GLY A 131 3.56 18.58 51.01
C GLY A 131 3.60 19.73 50.01
N SER A 132 4.29 19.55 48.88
CA SER A 132 4.43 20.56 47.81
C SER A 132 3.07 21.01 47.23
N TYR A 133 2.09 20.09 47.17
CA TYR A 133 0.74 20.38 46.68
C TYR A 133 -0.01 21.31 47.64
N GLN A 134 0.19 21.17 48.95
CA GLN A 134 -0.43 22.05 49.94
C GLN A 134 0.08 23.49 49.75
N GLN A 135 1.39 23.66 49.64
CA GLN A 135 2.04 24.95 49.47
C GLN A 135 1.60 25.62 48.16
N ALA A 136 1.46 24.86 47.07
CA ALA A 136 0.95 25.37 45.81
C ALA A 136 -0.49 25.90 45.93
N PHE A 137 -1.36 25.19 46.65
CA PHE A 137 -2.74 25.64 46.87
C PHE A 137 -2.87 26.84 47.81
N GLU A 138 -1.97 27.00 48.79
CA GLU A 138 -1.90 28.22 49.61
C GLU A 138 -1.59 29.45 48.74
N GLN A 139 -0.73 29.29 47.73
CA GLN A 139 -0.43 30.37 46.77
C GLN A 139 -1.58 30.63 45.79
N HIS A 140 -2.23 29.59 45.27
CA HIS A 140 -3.37 29.74 44.36
C HIS A 140 -4.60 30.35 45.05
N ALA A 141 -4.84 30.05 46.32
CA ALA A 141 -5.92 30.63 47.11
C ALA A 141 -5.81 32.17 47.25
N GLN A 142 -4.62 32.73 47.11
CA GLN A 142 -4.41 34.19 47.13
C GLN A 142 -4.68 34.86 45.77
N LYS A 143 -4.68 34.09 44.67
CA LYS A 143 -4.67 34.61 43.29
C LYS A 143 -5.92 34.23 42.47
N HIS A 144 -6.72 33.29 42.94
CA HIS A 144 -7.86 32.73 42.20
C HIS A 144 -9.11 32.61 43.07
N SER A 145 -10.27 32.45 42.42
CA SER A 145 -11.54 32.32 43.12
C SER A 145 -11.58 31.05 43.99
N PRO A 146 -12.27 31.07 45.14
CA PRO A 146 -12.43 29.87 45.98
C PRO A 146 -13.03 28.68 45.23
N GLN A 147 -13.97 28.95 44.32
CA GLN A 147 -14.65 27.93 43.51
C GLN A 147 -13.67 27.18 42.59
N THR A 148 -12.83 27.93 41.86
CA THR A 148 -11.80 27.35 40.98
C THR A 148 -10.78 26.51 41.76
N VAL A 149 -10.39 26.97 42.95
CA VAL A 149 -9.46 26.23 43.81
C VAL A 149 -10.09 24.94 44.35
N ILE A 150 -11.39 24.94 44.64
CA ILE A 150 -12.13 23.74 45.04
C ILE A 150 -12.14 22.73 43.88
N GLU A 151 -12.50 23.15 42.67
CA GLU A 151 -12.53 22.30 41.47
C GLU A 151 -11.19 21.59 41.21
N TRP A 152 -10.08 22.33 41.28
CA TRP A 152 -8.74 21.75 41.13
C TRP A 152 -8.39 20.74 42.23
N LYS A 153 -8.75 21.03 43.49
CA LYS A 153 -8.54 20.09 44.60
C LYS A 153 -9.37 18.81 44.42
N GLU A 154 -10.59 18.92 43.93
CA GLU A 154 -11.43 17.76 43.64
C GLU A 154 -10.86 16.90 42.51
N ALA A 155 -10.41 17.52 41.41
CA ALA A 155 -9.80 16.79 40.29
C ALA A 155 -8.56 15.99 40.71
N LEU A 156 -7.66 16.58 41.50
CA LEU A 156 -6.50 15.87 42.06
C LEU A 156 -6.90 14.77 43.05
N ARG A 157 -7.95 14.99 43.84
CA ARG A 157 -8.49 13.97 44.75
C ARG A 157 -9.06 12.78 44.00
N GLU A 158 -9.70 12.98 42.85
CA GLU A 158 -10.21 11.91 41.97
C GLU A 158 -9.07 11.13 41.32
N VAL A 159 -8.15 11.82 40.63
CA VAL A 159 -7.03 11.18 39.93
C VAL A 159 -6.07 10.50 40.91
N GLY A 160 -5.84 11.08 42.09
CA GLY A 160 -5.02 10.48 43.15
C GLY A 160 -5.62 9.24 43.81
N GLN A 161 -6.89 8.91 43.55
CA GLN A 161 -7.52 7.65 43.97
C GLN A 161 -7.41 6.54 42.91
N MET A 162 -7.12 6.90 41.67
CA MET A 162 -7.04 5.95 40.56
C MET A 162 -5.76 5.11 40.65
N LYS A 163 -5.85 3.86 40.22
CA LYS A 163 -4.69 2.98 40.09
C LYS A 163 -3.87 3.43 38.88
N GLY A 164 -2.63 3.84 39.12
CA GLY A 164 -1.68 4.30 38.10
C GLY A 164 -0.29 3.69 38.27
N TRP A 165 0.67 4.17 37.47
CA TRP A 165 2.07 3.75 37.58
C TRP A 165 2.82 4.68 38.54
N HIS A 166 3.63 4.10 39.41
CA HIS A 166 4.43 4.86 40.38
C HIS A 166 5.90 4.79 39.98
N VAL A 167 6.45 5.91 39.52
CA VAL A 167 7.85 6.03 39.11
C VAL A 167 8.67 6.44 40.34
N THR A 168 9.62 5.60 40.71
CA THR A 168 10.54 5.77 41.84
C THR A 168 11.98 5.53 41.38
N GLU A 169 12.97 5.82 42.22
CA GLU A 169 14.39 5.55 41.90
C GLU A 169 14.69 4.06 41.64
N SER A 170 13.82 3.15 42.07
CA SER A 170 14.02 1.70 41.97
C SER A 170 13.47 1.06 40.69
N CYS A 171 12.75 1.80 39.84
CA CYS A 171 12.13 1.27 38.62
C CYS A 171 12.77 1.82 37.34
N SER A 172 12.81 1.00 36.29
CA SER A 172 13.23 1.43 34.95
C SER A 172 12.13 2.25 34.28
N GLU A 173 12.41 3.52 33.99
CA GLU A 173 11.48 4.39 33.25
C GLU A 173 11.07 3.80 31.91
N GLY A 174 12.01 3.14 31.20
CA GLY A 174 11.74 2.49 29.92
C GLY A 174 10.70 1.37 30.04
N THR A 175 10.77 0.57 31.11
CA THR A 175 9.79 -0.50 31.35
C THR A 175 8.39 0.07 31.62
N ILE A 176 8.30 1.16 32.39
CA ILE A 176 7.01 1.83 32.63
C ILE A 176 6.48 2.45 31.33
N VAL A 177 7.35 3.03 30.49
CA VAL A 177 6.97 3.54 29.17
C VAL A 177 6.41 2.44 28.28
N ASP A 178 7.04 1.26 28.25
CA ASP A 178 6.56 0.11 27.48
C ASP A 178 5.23 -0.43 28.03
N GLU A 179 5.06 -0.50 29.36
CA GLU A 179 3.80 -0.89 29.99
C GLU A 179 2.66 0.08 29.66
N VAL A 180 2.92 1.38 29.72
CA VAL A 180 1.94 2.41 29.36
C VAL A 180 1.62 2.34 27.87
N LEU A 181 2.62 2.20 26.99
CA LEU A 181 2.42 2.05 25.55
C LEU A 181 1.53 0.84 25.24
N SER A 182 1.86 -0.32 25.81
CA SER A 182 1.07 -1.55 25.65
C SER A 182 -0.38 -1.35 26.13
N LYS A 183 -0.58 -0.63 27.24
CA LYS A 183 -1.91 -0.34 27.76
C LYS A 183 -2.69 0.63 26.86
N VAL A 184 -2.03 1.60 26.25
CA VAL A 184 -2.64 2.52 25.28
C VAL A 184 -2.99 1.79 23.98
N GLU A 185 -2.07 1.02 23.41
CA GLU A 185 -2.31 0.21 22.21
C GLU A 185 -3.46 -0.77 22.43
N SER A 186 -3.51 -1.45 23.57
CA SER A 186 -4.61 -2.34 23.92
C SER A 186 -5.97 -1.62 23.94
N HIS A 187 -6.04 -0.39 24.45
CA HIS A 187 -7.29 0.38 24.47
C HIS A 187 -7.66 0.90 23.08
N LEU A 188 -6.70 1.39 22.29
CA LEU A 188 -6.97 1.87 20.94
C LEU A 188 -7.35 0.72 19.99
N MET A 189 -6.68 -0.44 20.10
CA MET A 189 -7.04 -1.64 19.32
C MET A 189 -8.44 -2.17 19.70
N SER A 190 -8.86 -2.01 20.96
CA SER A 190 -10.26 -2.27 21.35
C SER A 190 -11.27 -1.31 20.73
N MET A 191 -10.82 -0.18 20.18
CA MET A 191 -11.62 0.82 19.45
C MET A 191 -11.51 0.70 17.92
N TYR A 192 -10.51 -0.03 17.40
CA TYR A 192 -10.30 -0.32 15.97
C TYR A 192 -10.60 -1.79 15.64
N THR A 193 -11.71 -2.28 16.16
CA THR A 193 -12.09 -3.68 16.00
C THR A 193 -12.35 -4.03 14.53
N LEU A 194 -11.76 -5.13 14.05
CA LEU A 194 -12.12 -5.78 12.77
C LEU A 194 -13.60 -6.24 12.72
N VAL A 195 -14.35 -6.03 13.80
CA VAL A 195 -15.74 -6.43 13.98
C VAL A 195 -16.52 -5.25 14.55
N THR A 196 -17.77 -5.08 14.13
CA THR A 196 -18.65 -4.01 14.63
C THR A 196 -19.09 -4.26 16.08
N ASP A 197 -19.62 -3.22 16.76
CA ASP A 197 -20.26 -3.32 18.08
C ASP A 197 -21.54 -4.20 18.10
N GLU A 198 -21.81 -4.93 17.02
CA GLU A 198 -22.98 -5.77 16.82
C GLU A 198 -22.81 -7.22 17.34
N LEU A 199 -21.67 -7.54 17.94
CA LEU A 199 -21.37 -8.88 18.42
C LEU A 199 -22.24 -9.33 19.60
N VAL A 200 -22.61 -10.60 19.61
CA VAL A 200 -23.41 -11.23 20.67
C VAL A 200 -22.80 -12.58 21.02
N GLY A 201 -22.43 -12.79 22.29
CA GLY A 201 -22.02 -14.09 22.83
C GLY A 201 -20.72 -14.67 22.26
N ILE A 202 -19.83 -13.83 21.75
CA ILE A 202 -18.58 -14.25 21.11
C ILE A 202 -17.46 -14.53 22.13
N ASP A 203 -17.59 -14.04 23.36
CA ASP A 203 -16.51 -14.07 24.36
C ASP A 203 -16.07 -15.49 24.73
N THR A 204 -17.03 -16.40 24.95
CA THR A 204 -16.73 -17.80 25.30
C THR A 204 -16.03 -18.55 24.16
N PRO A 205 -16.54 -18.55 22.90
CA PRO A 205 -15.79 -19.11 21.77
C PRO A 205 -14.40 -18.52 21.58
N VAL A 206 -14.23 -17.22 21.83
CA VAL A 206 -12.92 -16.56 21.78
C VAL A 206 -11.99 -17.12 22.85
N GLU A 207 -12.48 -17.33 24.07
CA GLU A 207 -11.72 -17.94 25.17
C GLU A 207 -11.31 -19.38 24.85
N GLU A 208 -12.22 -20.21 24.34
CA GLU A 208 -11.92 -21.60 23.95
C GLU A 208 -10.86 -21.68 22.84
N VAL A 209 -10.97 -20.84 21.80
CA VAL A 209 -9.92 -20.78 20.76
C VAL A 209 -8.60 -20.28 21.33
N MET A 210 -8.60 -19.31 22.25
CA MET A 210 -7.39 -18.85 22.92
C MET A 210 -6.74 -19.93 23.80
N GLU A 211 -7.53 -20.78 24.46
CA GLU A 211 -7.05 -21.95 25.20
C GLU A 211 -6.38 -22.95 24.26
N LEU A 212 -7.00 -23.25 23.11
CA LEU A 212 -6.42 -24.13 22.10
C LEU A 212 -5.10 -23.61 21.54
N LEU A 213 -5.02 -22.29 21.34
CA LEU A 213 -3.80 -21.60 20.90
C LEU A 213 -2.68 -21.65 21.94
N ASP A 214 -2.97 -22.01 23.19
CA ASP A 214 -1.99 -22.21 24.26
C ASP A 214 -0.93 -21.10 24.32
N LEU A 215 -1.40 -19.89 24.60
CA LEU A 215 -0.54 -18.69 24.63
C LEU A 215 0.45 -18.67 25.81
N GLY A 216 0.37 -19.64 26.73
CA GLY A 216 1.25 -19.76 27.89
C GLY A 216 2.43 -20.72 27.71
N SER A 217 2.39 -21.59 26.70
CA SER A 217 3.45 -22.55 26.40
C SER A 217 4.45 -22.00 25.37
N SER A 218 5.75 -21.99 25.73
CA SER A 218 6.87 -21.59 24.86
C SER A 218 7.40 -22.72 23.97
N ASP A 219 6.89 -23.94 24.16
CA ASP A 219 7.62 -25.14 23.73
C ASP A 219 7.16 -25.68 22.36
N GLU A 220 6.01 -25.22 21.82
CA GLU A 220 5.47 -25.75 20.56
C GLU A 220 4.67 -24.73 19.75
N LYS A 221 4.73 -24.88 18.41
CA LYS A 221 3.92 -24.12 17.45
C LYS A 221 2.52 -24.66 17.46
N VAL A 222 1.53 -23.77 17.54
CA VAL A 222 0.14 -24.20 17.54
C VAL A 222 -0.57 -23.67 16.33
N ILE A 223 -1.18 -24.59 15.59
CA ILE A 223 -2.10 -24.30 14.50
C ILE A 223 -3.51 -24.66 14.94
N VAL A 224 -4.42 -23.69 14.87
CA VAL A 224 -5.86 -23.92 15.10
C VAL A 224 -6.62 -23.76 13.78
N GLY A 225 -7.26 -24.84 13.37
CA GLY A 225 -8.18 -24.86 12.25
C GLY A 225 -9.61 -24.72 12.74
N ILE A 226 -10.22 -23.55 12.51
CA ILE A 226 -11.62 -23.29 12.80
C ILE A 226 -12.44 -23.80 11.61
N HIS A 227 -13.21 -24.87 11.80
CA HIS A 227 -14.09 -25.42 10.77
C HIS A 227 -15.55 -25.44 11.18
N GLY A 228 -16.43 -25.69 10.22
CA GLY A 228 -17.86 -25.83 10.47
C GLY A 228 -18.67 -25.24 9.33
N MET A 229 -19.99 -25.39 9.40
CA MET A 229 -20.90 -24.82 8.40
C MET A 229 -20.67 -23.31 8.26
N GLY A 230 -20.70 -22.77 7.03
CA GLY A 230 -20.59 -21.31 6.87
C GLY A 230 -21.77 -20.60 7.55
N GLY A 231 -21.60 -19.33 7.90
CA GLY A 231 -22.64 -18.56 8.59
C GLY A 231 -22.67 -18.74 10.12
N LEU A 232 -21.88 -19.68 10.68
CA LEU A 232 -21.60 -19.84 12.12
C LEU A 232 -20.76 -18.71 12.74
N GLY A 233 -20.28 -17.75 11.93
CA GLY A 233 -19.45 -16.66 12.42
C GLY A 233 -17.97 -17.01 12.58
N LYS A 234 -17.43 -18.02 11.88
CA LYS A 234 -15.98 -18.35 11.91
C LYS A 234 -15.07 -17.17 11.61
N THR A 235 -15.33 -16.44 10.52
CA THR A 235 -14.61 -15.21 10.16
C THR A 235 -14.74 -14.15 11.26
N THR A 236 -15.92 -14.06 11.88
CA THR A 236 -16.16 -13.15 13.00
C THR A 236 -15.35 -13.54 14.24
N LEU A 237 -15.30 -14.85 14.54
CA LEU A 237 -14.56 -15.43 15.64
C LEU A 237 -13.05 -15.27 15.44
N SER A 238 -12.52 -15.60 14.26
CA SER A 238 -11.10 -15.42 13.94
C SER A 238 -10.69 -13.95 14.01
N LYS A 239 -11.53 -13.02 13.56
CA LYS A 239 -11.31 -11.56 13.71
C LYS A 239 -11.32 -11.14 15.18
N ALA A 240 -12.27 -11.62 15.98
CA ALA A 240 -12.36 -11.32 17.40
C ALA A 240 -11.14 -11.86 18.18
N VAL A 241 -10.73 -13.10 17.91
CA VAL A 241 -9.51 -13.70 18.47
C VAL A 241 -8.29 -12.91 18.05
N TYR A 242 -8.13 -12.61 16.74
CA TYR A 242 -7.02 -11.80 16.23
C TYR A 242 -6.94 -10.45 16.93
N ASN A 243 -8.05 -9.71 17.03
CA ASN A 243 -8.07 -8.42 17.73
C ASN A 243 -7.65 -8.55 19.19
N LYS A 244 -8.06 -9.63 19.88
CA LYS A 244 -7.76 -9.86 21.30
C LYS A 244 -6.30 -10.24 21.57
N ILE A 245 -5.61 -10.87 20.61
CA ILE A 245 -4.28 -11.45 20.85
C ILE A 245 -3.17 -10.88 19.98
N CYS A 246 -3.46 -10.13 18.91
CA CYS A 246 -2.45 -9.63 17.97
C CYS A 246 -1.36 -8.78 18.64
N SER A 247 -1.70 -8.02 19.69
CA SER A 247 -0.72 -7.23 20.46
C SER A 247 0.33 -8.08 21.20
N LYS A 248 0.13 -9.40 21.31
CA LYS A 248 1.06 -10.34 21.96
C LYS A 248 2.13 -10.90 21.00
N PHE A 249 2.10 -10.53 19.72
CA PHE A 249 2.99 -11.09 18.68
C PHE A 249 3.79 -9.98 17.98
N ASP A 250 5.05 -10.28 17.65
CA ASP A 250 5.96 -9.35 16.96
C ASP A 250 5.45 -8.97 15.57
N ARG A 251 4.79 -9.92 14.89
CA ARG A 251 4.23 -9.74 13.55
C ARG A 251 2.85 -10.38 13.48
N CYS A 252 1.91 -9.67 12.87
CA CYS A 252 0.54 -10.15 12.70
C CYS A 252 0.08 -9.96 11.26
N CYS A 253 -0.65 -10.92 10.74
CA CYS A 253 -1.25 -10.86 9.41
C CYS A 253 -2.63 -11.52 9.43
N TYR A 254 -3.65 -10.78 8.98
CA TYR A 254 -4.99 -11.29 8.74
C TYR A 254 -5.32 -11.11 7.26
N LEU A 255 -5.61 -12.20 6.55
CA LEU A 255 -6.02 -12.15 5.16
C LEU A 255 -7.39 -12.79 4.95
N GLU A 256 -8.26 -12.03 4.28
CA GLU A 256 -9.59 -12.46 3.84
C GLU A 256 -9.56 -13.07 2.44
N ASP A 257 -10.55 -13.92 2.18
CA ASP A 257 -10.89 -14.50 0.87
C ASP A 257 -9.76 -15.29 0.19
N VAL A 258 -9.07 -16.14 0.97
CA VAL A 258 -7.91 -16.90 0.49
C VAL A 258 -8.27 -17.88 -0.62
N ARG A 259 -9.42 -18.56 -0.52
CA ARG A 259 -9.94 -19.45 -1.58
C ARG A 259 -10.08 -18.72 -2.92
N GLU A 260 -10.60 -17.50 -2.91
CA GLU A 260 -10.80 -16.73 -4.14
C GLU A 260 -9.46 -16.26 -4.73
N ALA A 261 -8.53 -15.85 -3.87
CA ALA A 261 -7.18 -15.49 -4.31
C ALA A 261 -6.49 -16.66 -5.02
N LEU A 262 -6.64 -17.89 -4.50
CA LEU A 262 -6.04 -19.10 -5.08
C LEU A 262 -6.74 -19.60 -6.35
N ALA A 263 -7.96 -19.15 -6.64
CA ALA A 263 -8.68 -19.55 -7.84
C ALA A 263 -8.15 -18.90 -9.14
N LYS A 264 -7.29 -17.88 -9.03
CA LYS A 264 -6.68 -17.16 -10.17
C LYS A 264 -5.47 -17.91 -10.73
N SER A 265 -5.13 -17.68 -12.01
CA SER A 265 -4.03 -18.36 -12.71
C SER A 265 -2.64 -18.15 -12.08
N ASP A 266 -2.44 -17.07 -11.32
CA ASP A 266 -1.24 -16.71 -10.55
C ASP A 266 -1.50 -16.65 -9.03
N GLY A 267 -2.60 -17.28 -8.57
CA GLY A 267 -3.18 -17.05 -7.25
C GLY A 267 -2.25 -17.29 -6.06
N ALA A 268 -1.37 -18.30 -6.14
CA ALA A 268 -0.40 -18.61 -5.09
C ALA A 268 0.67 -17.51 -4.92
N VAL A 269 1.16 -16.93 -6.03
CA VAL A 269 2.14 -15.83 -6.00
C VAL A 269 1.48 -14.56 -5.49
N SER A 270 0.25 -14.28 -5.94
CA SER A 270 -0.55 -13.15 -5.47
C SER A 270 -0.82 -13.21 -3.97
N LEU A 271 -1.23 -14.37 -3.45
CA LEU A 271 -1.45 -14.59 -2.02
C LEU A 271 -0.16 -14.40 -1.22
N LEU A 272 0.95 -14.96 -1.67
CA LEU A 272 2.26 -14.80 -1.03
C LEU A 272 2.68 -13.34 -0.94
N ASN A 273 2.53 -12.56 -2.02
CA ASN A 273 2.82 -11.13 -2.02
C ASN A 273 1.98 -10.37 -0.98
N ARG A 274 0.69 -10.71 -0.81
CA ARG A 274 -0.18 -10.12 0.23
C ARG A 274 0.27 -10.46 1.64
N ILE A 275 0.66 -11.72 1.89
CA ILE A 275 1.17 -12.18 3.19
C ILE A 275 2.46 -11.42 3.53
N ILE A 276 3.39 -11.40 2.58
CA ILE A 276 4.70 -10.78 2.71
C ILE A 276 4.59 -9.28 2.98
N SER A 277 3.80 -8.55 2.17
CA SER A 277 3.68 -7.11 2.31
C SER A 277 3.08 -6.73 3.68
N THR A 278 2.16 -7.56 4.18
CA THR A 278 1.52 -7.36 5.49
C THR A 278 2.47 -7.67 6.65
N ILE A 279 3.17 -8.81 6.63
CA ILE A 279 4.09 -9.24 7.71
C ILE A 279 5.35 -8.37 7.76
N LEU A 280 5.85 -7.93 6.61
CA LEU A 280 7.09 -7.14 6.51
C LEU A 280 6.85 -5.62 6.50
N LYS A 281 5.59 -5.17 6.37
CA LYS A 281 5.19 -3.76 6.31
C LYS A 281 5.99 -2.96 5.26
N ALA A 282 6.33 -3.59 4.14
CA ALA A 282 7.13 -3.03 3.06
C ALA A 282 6.75 -3.65 1.71
N ASP A 283 6.80 -2.86 0.64
CA ASP A 283 6.28 -3.24 -0.68
C ASP A 283 7.25 -4.16 -1.43
N HIS A 284 7.15 -5.47 -1.18
CA HIS A 284 7.98 -6.50 -1.80
C HIS A 284 7.15 -7.32 -2.78
N GLN A 285 7.63 -7.45 -4.02
CA GLN A 285 7.02 -8.33 -5.03
C GLN A 285 7.92 -9.51 -5.37
N VAL A 286 7.42 -10.71 -5.12
CA VAL A 286 8.04 -11.97 -5.53
C VAL A 286 7.47 -12.42 -6.87
N LYS A 287 8.33 -13.00 -7.72
CA LYS A 287 8.00 -13.46 -9.07
C LYS A 287 7.63 -14.94 -9.12
N SER A 288 7.86 -15.68 -8.03
CA SER A 288 7.54 -17.10 -7.92
C SER A 288 7.21 -17.49 -6.47
N VAL A 289 6.47 -18.60 -6.33
CA VAL A 289 6.09 -19.16 -5.02
C VAL A 289 7.32 -19.55 -4.19
N SER A 290 8.31 -20.17 -4.82
CA SER A 290 9.57 -20.58 -4.18
C SER A 290 10.39 -19.39 -3.66
N GLU A 291 10.36 -18.25 -4.36
CA GLU A 291 10.99 -17.02 -3.89
C GLU A 291 10.26 -16.46 -2.66
N GLY A 292 8.92 -16.48 -2.67
CA GLY A 292 8.09 -16.06 -1.54
C GLY A 292 8.30 -16.89 -0.28
N ILE A 293 8.30 -18.23 -0.40
CA ILE A 293 8.53 -19.13 0.72
C ILE A 293 9.90 -18.89 1.35
N ASN A 294 10.96 -18.79 0.53
CA ASN A 294 12.30 -18.52 1.03
C ASN A 294 12.37 -17.18 1.76
N MET A 295 11.65 -16.17 1.27
CA MET A 295 11.64 -14.87 1.92
C MET A 295 10.92 -14.89 3.27
N ILE A 296 9.80 -15.60 3.39
CA ILE A 296 9.11 -15.80 4.68
C ILE A 296 10.04 -16.53 5.65
N LYS A 297 10.65 -17.63 5.21
CA LYS A 297 11.59 -18.41 6.02
C LYS A 297 12.75 -17.55 6.55
N GLU A 298 13.38 -16.78 5.67
CA GLU A 298 14.55 -15.97 6.05
C GLU A 298 14.20 -14.80 6.99
N ARG A 299 13.04 -14.16 6.79
CA ARG A 299 12.71 -12.90 7.47
C ARG A 299 11.79 -13.08 8.68
N VAL A 300 11.06 -14.19 8.78
CA VAL A 300 10.01 -14.39 9.80
C VAL A 300 10.35 -15.50 10.80
N SER A 301 11.32 -16.37 10.50
CA SER A 301 11.69 -17.53 11.33
C SER A 301 12.02 -17.23 12.80
N LYS A 302 12.54 -16.03 13.11
CA LYS A 302 12.92 -15.62 14.47
C LYS A 302 11.87 -14.78 15.22
N HIS A 303 10.75 -14.45 14.58
CA HIS A 303 9.73 -13.56 15.17
C HIS A 303 8.50 -14.37 15.58
N LYS A 304 7.82 -13.97 16.67
CA LYS A 304 6.50 -14.49 17.03
C LYS A 304 5.49 -13.99 16.00
N LEU A 305 5.04 -14.88 15.12
CA LEU A 305 4.07 -14.56 14.09
C LEU A 305 2.68 -15.03 14.51
N LEU A 306 1.69 -14.15 14.41
CA LEU A 306 0.29 -14.51 14.32
C LEU A 306 -0.18 -14.40 12.87
N LEU A 307 -0.50 -15.53 12.24
CA LEU A 307 -1.02 -15.57 10.88
C LEU A 307 -2.44 -16.13 10.86
N VAL A 308 -3.38 -15.35 10.33
CA VAL A 308 -4.77 -15.75 10.14
C VAL A 308 -5.12 -15.72 8.66
N LEU A 309 -5.43 -16.90 8.11
CA LEU A 309 -5.90 -17.05 6.73
C LEU A 309 -7.37 -17.49 6.75
N ASP A 310 -8.25 -16.59 6.32
CA ASP A 310 -9.69 -16.79 6.32
C ASP A 310 -10.18 -17.40 5.00
N ASP A 311 -11.14 -18.33 5.11
CA ASP A 311 -11.79 -19.06 4.02
C ASP A 311 -10.82 -19.80 3.09
N ILE A 312 -10.12 -20.81 3.62
CA ILE A 312 -9.31 -21.74 2.82
C ILE A 312 -10.14 -22.94 2.32
N ASP A 313 -9.74 -23.52 1.18
CA ASP A 313 -10.30 -24.77 0.63
C ASP A 313 -9.25 -25.87 0.49
N ASP A 314 -9.62 -26.97 -0.16
CA ASP A 314 -8.76 -28.14 -0.39
C ASP A 314 -7.61 -27.89 -1.39
N LYS A 315 -7.57 -26.73 -2.05
CA LYS A 315 -6.43 -26.30 -2.87
C LYS A 315 -5.33 -25.64 -2.05
N PHE A 316 -5.63 -25.21 -0.82
CA PHE A 316 -4.62 -24.66 0.07
C PHE A 316 -3.77 -25.80 0.65
N GLU A 317 -2.50 -25.81 0.29
CA GLU A 317 -1.50 -26.72 0.85
C GLU A 317 -0.44 -25.91 1.60
N PHE A 318 -0.36 -26.09 2.93
CA PHE A 318 0.49 -25.28 3.81
C PHE A 318 1.94 -25.22 3.29
N ASP A 319 2.54 -26.38 3.03
CA ASP A 319 3.94 -26.48 2.59
C ASP A 319 4.21 -25.83 1.22
N LYS A 320 3.19 -25.77 0.35
CA LYS A 320 3.32 -25.18 -0.99
C LYS A 320 3.16 -23.67 -0.99
N ILE A 321 2.59 -23.07 0.05
CA ILE A 321 2.32 -21.63 0.12
C ILE A 321 3.19 -20.95 1.17
N LEU A 322 3.34 -21.56 2.35
CA LEU A 322 4.05 -20.96 3.49
C LEU A 322 5.42 -21.59 3.75
N GLY A 323 5.72 -22.73 3.15
CA GLY A 323 6.91 -23.53 3.47
C GLY A 323 6.68 -24.44 4.67
N LYS A 324 7.75 -24.96 5.28
CA LYS A 324 7.63 -25.96 6.35
C LYS A 324 7.27 -25.28 7.67
N LEU A 325 6.45 -25.92 8.50
CA LEU A 325 6.15 -25.42 9.85
C LEU A 325 7.42 -25.22 10.72
N SER A 326 8.47 -26.00 10.47
CA SER A 326 9.80 -25.83 11.08
C SER A 326 10.43 -24.46 10.82
N ASP A 327 10.05 -23.78 9.75
CA ASP A 327 10.64 -22.51 9.31
C ASP A 327 10.15 -21.29 10.13
N PHE A 328 9.24 -21.46 11.09
CA PHE A 328 8.72 -20.40 11.96
C PHE A 328 9.25 -20.50 13.42
N SER A 329 9.09 -19.45 14.23
CA SER A 329 9.37 -19.50 15.68
C SER A 329 8.44 -20.48 16.41
N ALA A 330 8.91 -21.11 17.50
CA ALA A 330 8.09 -21.98 18.36
C ALA A 330 6.87 -21.25 18.95
N GLU A 331 7.01 -19.95 19.17
CA GLU A 331 5.96 -19.10 19.74
C GLU A 331 4.99 -18.53 18.70
N SER A 332 5.15 -18.89 17.42
CA SER A 332 4.21 -18.49 16.36
C SER A 332 2.89 -19.27 16.48
N ARG A 333 1.81 -18.60 16.08
CA ARG A 333 0.45 -19.14 16.11
C ARG A 333 -0.24 -18.93 14.77
N PHE A 334 -0.97 -19.94 14.32
CA PHE A 334 -1.65 -19.92 13.03
C PHE A 334 -3.13 -20.22 13.22
N ILE A 335 -3.98 -19.43 12.59
CA ILE A 335 -5.43 -19.66 12.56
C ILE A 335 -5.86 -19.79 11.11
N PHE A 336 -6.50 -20.92 10.79
CA PHE A 336 -7.08 -21.15 9.47
C PHE A 336 -8.58 -21.32 9.63
N THR A 337 -9.38 -20.61 8.83
CA THR A 337 -10.83 -20.86 8.81
C THR A 337 -11.23 -21.59 7.54
N THR A 338 -12.11 -22.58 7.66
CA THR A 338 -12.63 -23.30 6.48
C THR A 338 -14.04 -23.84 6.71
N ARG A 339 -14.74 -24.15 5.62
CA ARG A 339 -16.00 -24.89 5.67
C ARG A 339 -15.81 -26.39 5.75
N TYR A 340 -14.69 -26.89 5.22
CA TYR A 340 -14.48 -28.31 5.01
C TYR A 340 -13.38 -28.80 5.94
N LYS A 341 -13.73 -29.64 6.91
CA LYS A 341 -12.75 -30.26 7.81
C LYS A 341 -11.60 -30.93 7.04
N ARG A 342 -11.88 -31.48 5.85
CA ARG A 342 -10.87 -32.10 4.97
C ARG A 342 -9.76 -31.12 4.52
N ALA A 343 -10.04 -29.84 4.32
CA ALA A 343 -9.03 -28.86 3.92
C ALA A 343 -7.92 -28.70 4.99
N LEU A 344 -8.28 -28.87 6.26
CA LEU A 344 -7.34 -28.81 7.38
C LEU A 344 -6.47 -30.06 7.51
N ASN A 345 -6.85 -31.19 6.89
CA ASN A 345 -6.04 -32.42 6.92
C ASN A 345 -4.71 -32.25 6.17
N PHE A 346 -4.60 -31.25 5.29
CA PHE A 346 -3.37 -30.90 4.57
C PHE A 346 -2.50 -29.91 5.34
N ILE A 347 -2.85 -29.60 6.59
CA ILE A 347 -2.11 -28.71 7.47
C ILE A 347 -1.47 -29.54 8.59
N PRO A 348 -0.14 -29.45 8.79
CA PRO A 348 0.55 -30.24 9.78
C PRO A 348 0.13 -29.86 11.21
N GLU A 349 -0.03 -30.85 12.10
CA GLU A 349 -0.21 -30.65 13.55
C GLU A 349 -1.39 -29.70 13.92
N CYS A 350 -2.44 -29.66 13.08
CA CYS A 350 -3.58 -28.75 13.26
C CYS A 350 -4.57 -29.24 14.32
N LYS A 351 -4.80 -28.44 15.37
CA LYS A 351 -5.89 -28.60 16.33
C LYS A 351 -7.20 -28.10 15.71
N PHE A 352 -8.29 -28.83 15.90
CA PHE A 352 -9.59 -28.49 15.33
C PHE A 352 -10.46 -27.77 16.35
N TYR A 353 -11.10 -26.69 15.92
CA TYR A 353 -12.18 -26.04 16.66
C TYR A 353 -13.41 -25.94 15.77
N GLU A 354 -14.56 -26.39 16.27
CA GLU A 354 -15.83 -26.30 15.57
C GLU A 354 -16.78 -25.44 16.41
N PRO A 355 -17.09 -24.19 15.99
CA PRO A 355 -18.00 -23.34 16.74
C PRO A 355 -19.39 -23.99 16.82
N GLU A 356 -19.96 -24.01 18.02
CA GLU A 356 -21.33 -24.46 18.23
C GLU A 356 -22.35 -23.43 17.69
N GLU A 357 -23.57 -23.90 17.47
CA GLU A 357 -24.70 -23.03 17.18
C GLU A 357 -25.00 -22.11 18.37
N MET A 358 -25.43 -20.87 18.09
CA MET A 358 -25.74 -19.90 19.14
C MET A 358 -26.85 -20.42 20.06
N SER A 359 -26.66 -20.29 21.38
CA SER A 359 -27.69 -20.63 22.37
C SER A 359 -28.98 -19.83 22.11
N ARG A 360 -30.12 -20.34 22.58
CA ARG A 360 -31.42 -19.69 22.39
C ARG A 360 -31.44 -18.23 22.85
N HIS A 361 -30.81 -17.94 23.98
CA HIS A 361 -30.74 -16.59 24.55
C HIS A 361 -29.92 -15.63 23.68
N LEU A 362 -28.71 -16.04 23.28
CA LEU A 362 -27.83 -15.24 22.43
C LEU A 362 -28.41 -15.06 21.03
N SER A 363 -29.06 -16.11 20.51
CA SER A 363 -29.76 -16.05 19.23
C SER A 363 -30.88 -15.01 19.25
N LEU A 364 -31.67 -14.98 20.32
CA LEU A 364 -32.74 -13.99 20.52
C LEU A 364 -32.17 -12.58 20.55
N GLN A 365 -31.09 -12.35 21.30
CA GLN A 365 -30.45 -11.05 21.37
C GLN A 365 -29.95 -10.56 20.00
N LEU A 366 -29.26 -11.42 19.23
CA LEU A 366 -28.78 -11.07 17.89
C LEU A 366 -29.94 -10.81 16.93
N PHE A 367 -30.97 -11.64 16.97
CA PHE A 367 -32.19 -11.45 16.18
C PHE A 367 -32.86 -10.11 16.50
N CYS A 368 -33.09 -9.80 17.78
CA CYS A 368 -33.74 -8.57 18.21
C CYS A 368 -32.94 -7.32 17.83
N LYS A 369 -31.61 -7.41 17.85
CA LYS A 369 -30.74 -6.32 17.41
C LYS A 369 -30.99 -5.96 15.96
N HIS A 370 -31.25 -6.95 15.10
CA HIS A 370 -31.55 -6.73 13.68
C HIS A 370 -33.04 -6.52 13.37
N ALA A 371 -33.96 -7.02 14.21
CA ALA A 371 -35.41 -6.89 14.02
C ALA A 371 -36.01 -5.63 14.67
N PHE A 372 -35.37 -5.09 15.71
CA PHE A 372 -35.86 -3.93 16.48
C PHE A 372 -34.80 -2.86 16.76
N GLY A 373 -33.52 -3.13 16.51
CA GLY A 373 -32.44 -2.23 16.94
C GLY A 373 -32.16 -2.26 18.45
N MET A 374 -32.67 -3.27 19.17
CA MET A 374 -32.56 -3.41 20.63
C MET A 374 -32.10 -4.81 21.02
N ASN A 375 -31.55 -4.98 22.23
CA ASN A 375 -31.01 -6.27 22.67
C ASN A 375 -32.08 -7.30 23.10
N ASN A 376 -33.30 -6.86 23.40
CA ASN A 376 -34.39 -7.72 23.87
C ASN A 376 -35.67 -7.44 23.06
N PRO A 377 -36.55 -8.45 22.89
CA PRO A 377 -37.83 -8.23 22.23
C PRO A 377 -38.78 -7.41 23.13
N PRO A 378 -39.71 -6.64 22.55
CA PRO A 378 -40.88 -6.14 23.28
C PRO A 378 -41.65 -7.30 23.93
N GLU A 379 -42.25 -7.10 25.11
CA GLU A 379 -42.95 -8.16 25.86
C GLU A 379 -44.03 -8.86 25.03
N GLU A 380 -44.77 -8.09 24.24
CA GLU A 380 -45.87 -8.56 23.38
C GLU A 380 -45.42 -9.39 22.16
N ASP A 381 -44.13 -9.32 21.79
CA ASP A 381 -43.54 -10.02 20.66
C ASP A 381 -42.52 -11.10 21.08
N ALA A 382 -42.33 -11.32 22.39
CA ALA A 382 -41.33 -12.25 22.91
C ALA A 382 -41.55 -13.71 22.43
N GLU A 383 -42.81 -14.15 22.34
CA GLU A 383 -43.18 -15.50 21.87
C GLU A 383 -42.78 -15.71 20.41
N ILE A 384 -43.23 -14.82 19.52
CA ILE A 384 -42.97 -14.92 18.08
C ILE A 384 -41.47 -14.76 17.76
N CYS A 385 -40.75 -13.91 18.50
CA CYS A 385 -39.29 -13.80 18.39
C CYS A 385 -38.60 -15.12 18.76
N GLY A 386 -39.08 -15.80 19.81
CA GLY A 386 -38.59 -17.12 20.21
C GLY A 386 -38.79 -18.17 19.10
N GLU A 387 -39.93 -18.14 18.40
CA GLU A 387 -40.21 -19.04 17.28
C GLU A 387 -39.28 -18.78 16.08
N PHE A 388 -38.98 -17.52 15.75
CA PHE A 388 -38.00 -17.20 14.69
C PHE A 388 -36.58 -17.63 15.04
N VAL A 389 -36.18 -17.50 16.31
CA VAL A 389 -34.89 -17.99 16.81
C VAL A 389 -34.79 -19.51 16.64
N GLU A 390 -35.86 -20.24 16.93
CA GLU A 390 -35.92 -21.69 16.71
C GLU A 390 -35.75 -22.04 15.23
N VAL A 391 -36.42 -21.32 14.33
CA VAL A 391 -36.25 -21.58 12.89
C VAL A 391 -34.88 -21.14 12.39
N ALA A 392 -34.21 -20.16 12.98
CA ALA A 392 -32.85 -19.81 12.58
C ALA A 392 -31.81 -20.90 12.97
N ALA A 393 -32.16 -21.80 13.90
CA ALA A 393 -31.31 -22.86 14.48
C ALA A 393 -29.91 -22.35 14.89
N GLY A 394 -29.87 -21.22 15.61
CA GLY A 394 -28.62 -20.70 16.17
C GLY A 394 -27.57 -20.24 15.17
N LEU A 395 -27.90 -20.06 13.88
CA LEU A 395 -26.95 -19.58 12.87
C LEU A 395 -26.92 -18.04 12.81
N PRO A 396 -25.82 -17.36 13.19
CA PRO A 396 -25.72 -15.89 13.21
C PRO A 396 -26.15 -15.21 11.90
N LEU A 397 -25.72 -15.74 10.75
CA LEU A 397 -26.07 -15.18 9.44
C LEU A 397 -27.59 -15.27 9.18
N ALA A 398 -28.23 -16.38 9.56
CA ALA A 398 -29.67 -16.54 9.41
C ALA A 398 -30.41 -15.58 10.34
N LEU A 399 -30.00 -15.48 11.61
CA LEU A 399 -30.59 -14.55 12.58
C LEU A 399 -30.53 -13.10 12.09
N LYS A 400 -29.39 -12.67 11.55
CA LYS A 400 -29.21 -11.32 10.99
C LYS A 400 -30.11 -11.07 9.78
N VAL A 401 -30.13 -11.97 8.80
CA VAL A 401 -30.95 -11.80 7.59
C VAL A 401 -32.45 -11.89 7.88
N ILE A 402 -32.88 -12.80 8.76
CA ILE A 402 -34.28 -12.94 9.18
C ILE A 402 -34.71 -11.70 9.99
N GLY A 403 -33.91 -11.26 10.95
CA GLY A 403 -34.20 -10.06 11.75
C GLY A 403 -34.31 -8.81 10.86
N SER A 404 -33.34 -8.58 9.97
CA SER A 404 -33.37 -7.46 9.02
C SER A 404 -34.54 -7.51 8.04
N LEU A 405 -35.05 -8.70 7.66
CA LEU A 405 -36.24 -8.84 6.83
C LEU A 405 -37.51 -8.35 7.54
N LEU A 406 -37.57 -8.55 8.86
CA LEU A 406 -38.73 -8.27 9.70
C LEU A 406 -38.72 -6.85 10.29
N PHE A 407 -37.58 -6.16 10.22
CA PHE A 407 -37.39 -4.79 10.70
C PHE A 407 -38.44 -3.83 10.12
N HIS A 408 -39.11 -3.07 11.00
CA HIS A 408 -40.22 -2.16 10.68
C HIS A 408 -41.44 -2.80 9.94
N ARG A 409 -41.66 -4.11 10.09
CA ARG A 409 -42.86 -4.80 9.58
C ARG A 409 -43.86 -5.12 10.70
N GLY A 410 -45.14 -5.19 10.36
CA GLY A 410 -46.22 -5.51 11.31
C GLY A 410 -46.38 -7.01 11.60
N ARG A 411 -47.09 -7.33 12.68
CA ARG A 411 -47.25 -8.69 13.22
C ARG A 411 -47.83 -9.71 12.23
N GLU A 412 -48.79 -9.32 11.41
CA GLU A 412 -49.39 -10.20 10.38
C GLU A 412 -48.32 -10.73 9.40
N PHE A 413 -47.38 -9.87 8.98
CA PHE A 413 -46.29 -10.25 8.09
C PHE A 413 -45.31 -11.20 8.78
N TRP A 414 -45.04 -10.98 10.07
CA TRP A 414 -44.19 -11.87 10.87
C TRP A 414 -44.79 -13.28 10.94
N GLU A 415 -46.09 -13.39 11.24
CA GLU A 415 -46.79 -14.69 11.32
C GLU A 415 -46.82 -15.42 9.98
N GLU A 416 -46.99 -14.70 8.86
CA GLU A 416 -46.91 -15.26 7.51
C GLU A 416 -45.51 -15.85 7.24
N LYS A 417 -44.45 -15.06 7.47
CA LYS A 417 -43.08 -15.53 7.23
C LYS A 417 -42.70 -16.69 8.12
N LEU A 418 -43.12 -16.68 9.38
CA LEU A 418 -42.85 -17.77 10.31
C LEU A 418 -43.46 -19.09 9.84
N LYS A 419 -44.65 -19.08 9.23
CA LYS A 419 -45.25 -20.27 8.60
C LYS A 419 -44.40 -20.77 7.42
N GLU A 420 -43.89 -19.88 6.56
CA GLU A 420 -42.98 -20.26 5.47
C GLU A 420 -41.71 -20.93 6.01
N TYR A 421 -41.12 -20.35 7.06
CA TYR A 421 -39.93 -20.84 7.74
C TYR A 421 -40.16 -22.23 8.36
N ARG A 422 -41.28 -22.46 9.04
CA ARG A 422 -41.68 -23.77 9.58
C ARG A 422 -41.89 -24.85 8.53
N GLY A 423 -42.25 -24.47 7.31
CA GLY A 423 -42.39 -25.39 6.18
C GLY A 423 -41.08 -26.00 5.70
N ILE A 424 -39.92 -25.48 6.13
CA ILE A 424 -38.59 -25.98 5.73
C ILE A 424 -38.18 -27.13 6.67
N VAL A 425 -38.25 -28.37 6.16
CA VAL A 425 -37.91 -29.59 6.93
C VAL A 425 -36.38 -29.77 7.04
N SER A 426 -35.89 -30.29 8.17
CA SER A 426 -34.44 -30.53 8.43
C SER A 426 -33.76 -31.52 7.48
N THR A 427 -34.53 -32.34 6.75
CA THR A 427 -34.04 -33.24 5.69
C THR A 427 -33.81 -32.55 4.35
N THR A 428 -34.08 -31.24 4.24
CA THR A 428 -33.87 -30.45 3.03
C THR A 428 -32.38 -30.22 2.80
N GLU A 429 -31.88 -30.56 1.61
CA GLU A 429 -30.48 -30.32 1.24
C GLU A 429 -30.17 -28.81 1.30
N ASN A 430 -29.15 -28.42 2.08
CA ASN A 430 -28.77 -27.02 2.37
C ASN A 430 -29.86 -26.17 3.05
N VAL A 431 -30.38 -26.61 4.20
CA VAL A 431 -31.37 -25.90 5.05
C VAL A 431 -31.09 -24.39 5.21
N LEU A 432 -29.84 -23.99 5.47
CA LEU A 432 -29.47 -22.58 5.60
C LEU A 432 -29.76 -21.77 4.33
N GLN A 433 -29.48 -22.32 3.14
CA GLN A 433 -29.77 -21.63 1.89
C GLN A 433 -31.28 -21.47 1.68
N GLU A 434 -32.09 -22.48 2.01
CA GLU A 434 -33.55 -22.37 1.88
C GLU A 434 -34.15 -21.37 2.89
N ARG A 435 -33.55 -21.22 4.09
CA ARG A 435 -33.91 -20.15 5.04
C ARG A 435 -33.56 -18.77 4.49
N LEU A 436 -32.31 -18.55 4.06
CA LEU A 436 -31.87 -17.27 3.49
C LEU A 436 -32.66 -16.89 2.23
N LYS A 437 -33.09 -17.89 1.45
CA LYS A 437 -33.92 -17.72 0.25
C LYS A 437 -35.26 -17.07 0.53
N ILE A 438 -35.81 -17.14 1.75
CA ILE A 438 -37.06 -16.43 2.08
C ILE A 438 -36.86 -14.91 1.99
N SER A 439 -35.73 -14.38 2.48
CA SER A 439 -35.39 -12.96 2.33
C SER A 439 -35.21 -12.56 0.86
N TYR A 440 -34.61 -13.43 0.04
CA TYR A 440 -34.55 -13.26 -1.41
C TYR A 440 -35.93 -13.30 -2.07
N LYS A 441 -36.83 -14.22 -1.69
CA LYS A 441 -38.19 -14.34 -2.29
C LYS A 441 -39.00 -13.07 -2.08
N ASP A 442 -38.79 -12.38 -0.97
CA ASP A 442 -39.47 -11.13 -0.60
C ASP A 442 -38.91 -9.89 -1.34
N LEU A 443 -37.76 -9.99 -2.00
CA LEU A 443 -37.27 -8.93 -2.89
C LEU A 443 -38.21 -8.74 -4.08
N SER A 444 -38.37 -7.49 -4.51
CA SER A 444 -38.99 -7.17 -5.79
C SER A 444 -38.24 -7.82 -6.95
N HIS A 445 -38.87 -7.89 -8.12
CA HIS A 445 -38.22 -8.45 -9.31
C HIS A 445 -36.88 -7.75 -9.62
N ASN A 446 -36.85 -6.42 -9.53
CA ASN A 446 -35.68 -5.61 -9.87
C ASN A 446 -34.52 -5.81 -8.88
N GLU A 447 -34.82 -5.82 -7.58
CA GLU A 447 -33.84 -6.11 -6.53
C GLU A 447 -33.26 -7.52 -6.66
N LYS A 448 -34.08 -8.51 -7.05
CA LYS A 448 -33.60 -9.87 -7.36
C LYS A 448 -32.60 -9.87 -8.51
N GLN A 449 -32.84 -9.09 -9.56
CA GLN A 449 -31.91 -9.02 -10.69
C GLN A 449 -30.57 -8.41 -10.27
N ILE A 450 -30.57 -7.29 -9.52
CA ILE A 450 -29.36 -6.65 -8.98
C ILE A 450 -28.59 -7.64 -8.09
N PHE A 451 -29.29 -8.30 -7.17
CA PHE A 451 -28.71 -9.30 -6.28
C PHE A 451 -27.99 -10.42 -7.03
N LEU A 452 -28.66 -11.01 -8.04
CA LEU A 452 -28.10 -12.10 -8.82
C LEU A 452 -26.91 -11.64 -9.68
N ASP A 453 -26.95 -10.42 -10.21
CA ASP A 453 -25.85 -9.84 -10.99
C ASP A 453 -24.61 -9.63 -10.15
N ILE A 454 -24.76 -9.07 -8.94
CA ILE A 454 -23.65 -8.92 -7.99
C ILE A 454 -23.09 -10.30 -7.64
N ALA A 455 -23.94 -11.24 -7.20
CA ALA A 455 -23.51 -12.58 -6.80
C ALA A 455 -22.76 -13.36 -7.91
N CYS A 456 -23.10 -13.11 -9.18
CA CYS A 456 -22.50 -13.80 -10.32
C CYS A 456 -21.26 -13.09 -10.87
N PHE A 457 -21.25 -11.75 -10.96
CA PHE A 457 -20.26 -11.01 -11.76
C PHE A 457 -19.53 -9.89 -11.01
N PHE A 458 -20.22 -9.09 -10.20
CA PHE A 458 -19.71 -7.78 -9.76
C PHE A 458 -19.15 -7.72 -8.33
N ILE A 459 -18.94 -8.86 -7.66
CA ILE A 459 -18.25 -8.84 -6.36
C ILE A 459 -16.82 -8.28 -6.54
N GLY A 460 -16.45 -7.29 -5.73
CA GLY A 460 -15.15 -6.62 -5.79
C GLY A 460 -15.07 -5.45 -6.79
N ASP A 461 -16.06 -5.27 -7.66
CA ASP A 461 -16.12 -4.19 -8.64
C ASP A 461 -16.69 -2.89 -8.04
N GLU A 462 -16.30 -1.75 -8.62
CA GLU A 462 -16.86 -0.44 -8.29
C GLU A 462 -18.29 -0.32 -8.79
N LYS A 463 -19.15 0.31 -7.99
CA LYS A 463 -20.59 0.38 -8.28
C LYS A 463 -20.96 1.15 -9.55
N ASP A 464 -20.13 2.08 -10.02
CA ASP A 464 -20.49 3.09 -11.04
C ASP A 464 -20.95 2.47 -12.39
N LEU A 465 -20.20 1.54 -12.98
CA LEU A 465 -20.54 0.97 -14.29
C LEU A 465 -21.76 0.03 -14.23
N PRO A 466 -21.86 -0.93 -13.29
CA PRO A 466 -23.07 -1.76 -13.15
C PRO A 466 -24.32 -0.92 -12.87
N TYR A 467 -24.17 0.18 -12.12
CA TYR A 467 -25.26 1.10 -11.83
C TYR A 467 -25.90 1.69 -13.10
N TYR A 468 -25.09 2.03 -14.11
CA TYR A 468 -25.62 2.51 -15.40
C TYR A 468 -26.42 1.44 -16.13
N MET A 469 -25.94 0.20 -16.15
CA MET A 469 -26.65 -0.93 -16.75
C MET A 469 -28.00 -1.15 -16.07
N TRP A 470 -28.03 -1.23 -14.74
CA TRP A 470 -29.25 -1.45 -13.96
C TRP A 470 -30.24 -0.31 -14.10
N SER A 471 -29.76 0.93 -14.19
CA SER A 471 -30.61 2.09 -14.46
C SER A 471 -31.31 1.98 -15.81
N GLU A 472 -30.62 1.51 -16.87
CA GLU A 472 -31.24 1.33 -18.20
C GLU A 472 -32.13 0.09 -18.31
N CYS A 473 -31.95 -0.88 -17.42
CA CYS A 473 -32.85 -2.03 -17.27
C CYS A 473 -34.08 -1.70 -16.39
N ASP A 474 -34.24 -0.44 -15.95
CA ASP A 474 -35.29 0.01 -15.03
C ASP A 474 -35.28 -0.74 -13.68
N PHE A 475 -34.09 -1.12 -13.19
CA PHE A 475 -33.95 -1.85 -11.92
C PHE A 475 -33.84 -0.97 -10.67
N TYR A 476 -33.85 0.36 -10.82
CA TYR A 476 -33.77 1.33 -9.70
C TYR A 476 -32.58 1.08 -8.74
N PRO A 477 -31.32 1.13 -9.22
CA PRO A 477 -30.16 0.67 -8.45
C PRO A 477 -29.90 1.42 -7.15
N GLU A 478 -30.32 2.68 -7.01
CA GLU A 478 -30.20 3.42 -5.74
C GLU A 478 -30.96 2.74 -4.60
N SER A 479 -32.27 2.58 -4.81
CA SER A 479 -33.18 1.92 -3.88
C SER A 479 -32.86 0.43 -3.76
N GLY A 480 -32.51 -0.23 -4.87
CA GLY A 480 -32.16 -1.66 -4.88
C GLY A 480 -30.91 -1.98 -4.06
N ILE A 481 -29.82 -1.23 -4.23
CA ILE A 481 -28.59 -1.43 -3.45
C ILE A 481 -28.85 -1.12 -1.96
N ASP A 482 -29.59 -0.05 -1.66
CA ASP A 482 -29.97 0.32 -0.30
C ASP A 482 -30.78 -0.80 0.38
N THR A 483 -31.80 -1.34 -0.28
CA THR A 483 -32.58 -2.49 0.23
C THR A 483 -31.68 -3.70 0.49
N LEU A 484 -30.77 -4.03 -0.42
CA LEU A 484 -29.89 -5.19 -0.25
C LEU A 484 -28.92 -5.01 0.93
N ILE A 485 -28.44 -3.79 1.18
CA ILE A 485 -27.62 -3.44 2.36
C ILE A 485 -28.48 -3.55 3.63
N HIS A 486 -29.66 -2.94 3.66
CA HIS A 486 -30.56 -2.96 4.81
C HIS A 486 -31.02 -4.38 5.18
N ARG A 487 -31.25 -5.25 4.19
CA ARG A 487 -31.57 -6.67 4.40
C ARG A 487 -30.37 -7.54 4.78
N SER A 488 -29.20 -6.94 4.99
CA SER A 488 -27.95 -7.64 5.28
C SER A 488 -27.55 -8.67 4.22
N LEU A 489 -27.98 -8.47 2.96
CA LEU A 489 -27.64 -9.34 1.82
C LEU A 489 -26.31 -8.94 1.17
N MET A 490 -25.85 -7.70 1.37
CA MET A 490 -24.55 -7.19 0.90
C MET A 490 -24.06 -5.98 1.72
N LYS A 491 -22.84 -5.49 1.45
CA LYS A 491 -22.34 -4.18 1.92
C LYS A 491 -21.43 -3.53 0.88
N LEU A 492 -21.08 -2.25 1.09
CA LEU A 492 -20.07 -1.51 0.30
C LEU A 492 -18.79 -1.29 1.12
N GLU A 493 -17.63 -1.45 0.49
CA GLU A 493 -16.31 -1.20 1.11
C GLU A 493 -15.83 0.26 0.94
N LYS A 494 -14.66 0.60 1.51
CA LYS A 494 -14.08 1.97 1.56
C LYS A 494 -13.92 2.68 0.18
N ASN A 495 -14.06 1.96 -0.93
CA ASN A 495 -13.99 2.49 -2.31
C ASN A 495 -15.29 2.28 -3.11
N ASN A 496 -16.46 2.19 -2.47
CA ASN A 496 -17.74 1.90 -3.15
C ASN A 496 -17.74 0.56 -3.94
N ARG A 497 -16.96 -0.42 -3.47
CA ARG A 497 -16.90 -1.76 -4.08
C ARG A 497 -17.91 -2.71 -3.45
N PHE A 498 -18.49 -3.58 -4.26
CA PHE A 498 -19.50 -4.54 -3.80
C PHE A 498 -18.89 -5.69 -3.00
N TRP A 499 -19.48 -6.01 -1.86
CA TRP A 499 -19.13 -7.18 -1.06
C TRP A 499 -20.38 -7.97 -0.65
N MET A 500 -20.34 -9.30 -0.76
CA MET A 500 -21.40 -10.22 -0.32
C MET A 500 -20.82 -11.34 0.52
N HIS A 501 -21.51 -11.74 1.59
CA HIS A 501 -21.13 -12.94 2.33
C HIS A 501 -21.25 -14.16 1.40
N ASP A 502 -20.26 -15.04 1.41
CA ASP A 502 -20.20 -16.18 0.49
C ASP A 502 -21.49 -17.02 0.42
N HIS A 503 -22.13 -17.38 1.53
CA HIS A 503 -23.41 -18.11 1.50
C HIS A 503 -24.53 -17.39 0.78
N ILE A 504 -24.54 -16.07 0.82
CA ILE A 504 -25.50 -15.23 0.10
C ILE A 504 -25.13 -15.21 -1.40
N ARG A 505 -23.84 -15.09 -1.74
CA ARG A 505 -23.34 -15.26 -3.11
C ARG A 505 -23.68 -16.64 -3.67
N ASP A 506 -23.39 -17.69 -2.92
CA ASP A 506 -23.60 -19.09 -3.28
C ASP A 506 -25.10 -19.40 -3.39
N LEU A 507 -25.95 -18.77 -2.55
CA LEU A 507 -27.40 -18.79 -2.71
C LEU A 507 -27.81 -18.18 -4.05
N GLY A 508 -27.31 -17.00 -4.40
CA GLY A 508 -27.59 -16.36 -5.70
C GLY A 508 -27.21 -17.27 -6.88
N ARG A 509 -26.00 -17.86 -6.84
CA ARG A 509 -25.53 -18.82 -7.85
C ARG A 509 -26.35 -20.12 -7.85
N ALA A 510 -26.80 -20.61 -6.69
CA ALA A 510 -27.64 -21.79 -6.57
C ALA A 510 -29.06 -21.54 -7.13
N ILE A 511 -29.63 -20.36 -6.91
CA ILE A 511 -30.90 -19.93 -7.50
C ILE A 511 -30.80 -20.01 -9.03
N VAL A 512 -29.74 -19.45 -9.62
CA VAL A 512 -29.52 -19.52 -11.07
C VAL A 512 -29.32 -20.96 -11.55
N LYS A 513 -28.57 -21.80 -10.79
CA LYS A 513 -28.43 -23.24 -11.12
C LYS A 513 -29.77 -23.99 -11.12
N LYS A 514 -30.71 -23.60 -10.26
CA LYS A 514 -32.05 -24.20 -10.15
C LYS A 514 -33.00 -23.79 -11.28
N GLU A 515 -32.69 -22.72 -12.04
CA GLU A 515 -33.48 -22.34 -13.23
C GLU A 515 -33.49 -23.46 -14.29
N ASP A 516 -32.33 -24.10 -14.51
CA ASP A 516 -32.21 -25.33 -15.28
C ASP A 516 -31.01 -26.15 -14.78
N VAL A 517 -31.31 -27.21 -14.03
CA VAL A 517 -30.30 -28.09 -13.42
C VAL A 517 -29.59 -28.92 -14.48
N ARG A 518 -30.30 -29.33 -15.54
CA ARG A 518 -29.79 -30.26 -16.56
C ARG A 518 -29.02 -29.56 -17.67
N HIS A 519 -29.43 -28.34 -18.03
CA HIS A 519 -28.84 -27.60 -19.13
C HIS A 519 -28.35 -26.23 -18.64
N PRO A 520 -27.05 -26.10 -18.30
CA PRO A 520 -26.46 -24.83 -17.87
C PRO A 520 -26.73 -23.66 -18.82
N TYR A 521 -26.91 -23.96 -20.11
CA TYR A 521 -27.09 -23.00 -21.20
C TYR A 521 -28.49 -22.37 -21.25
N ASN A 522 -29.44 -22.83 -20.45
CA ASN A 522 -30.78 -22.24 -20.33
C ASN A 522 -30.94 -21.33 -19.11
N ARG A 523 -29.86 -21.10 -18.36
CA ARG A 523 -29.84 -20.25 -17.16
C ARG A 523 -29.64 -18.79 -17.53
N SER A 524 -30.15 -17.89 -16.70
CA SER A 524 -30.13 -16.45 -16.92
C SER A 524 -28.73 -15.83 -16.76
N ARG A 525 -27.89 -16.36 -15.85
CA ARG A 525 -26.48 -15.96 -15.69
C ARG A 525 -25.53 -17.12 -15.98
N ILE A 526 -24.49 -16.85 -16.75
CA ILE A 526 -23.39 -17.78 -17.01
C ILE A 526 -22.07 -17.10 -16.63
N TRP A 527 -21.60 -17.39 -15.41
CA TRP A 527 -20.35 -16.83 -14.87
C TRP A 527 -19.14 -17.78 -14.99
N SER A 528 -19.38 -19.07 -15.23
CA SER A 528 -18.32 -20.04 -15.52
C SER A 528 -17.81 -19.83 -16.94
N THR A 529 -16.52 -19.54 -17.09
CA THR A 529 -15.88 -19.37 -18.40
C THR A 529 -15.97 -20.65 -19.22
N ASP A 530 -15.82 -21.82 -18.61
CA ASP A 530 -15.89 -23.10 -19.31
C ASP A 530 -17.31 -23.38 -19.80
N ASP A 531 -18.34 -23.14 -18.97
CA ASP A 531 -19.74 -23.30 -19.37
C ASP A 531 -20.11 -22.33 -20.50
N ALA A 532 -19.64 -21.08 -20.42
CA ALA A 532 -19.88 -20.08 -21.45
C ALA A 532 -19.22 -20.46 -22.78
N LEU A 533 -17.96 -20.92 -22.75
CA LEU A 533 -17.25 -21.34 -23.96
C LEU A 533 -17.85 -22.60 -24.57
N ASP A 534 -18.20 -23.61 -23.76
CA ASP A 534 -18.84 -24.82 -24.28
C ASP A 534 -20.19 -24.52 -24.91
N MET A 535 -21.00 -23.66 -24.27
CA MET A 535 -22.25 -23.16 -24.84
C MET A 535 -22.04 -22.51 -26.21
N LEU A 536 -21.10 -21.56 -26.29
CA LEU A 536 -20.84 -20.78 -27.49
C LEU A 536 -20.26 -21.65 -28.62
N ARG A 537 -19.32 -22.56 -28.31
CA ARG A 537 -18.74 -23.54 -29.24
C ARG A 537 -19.82 -24.38 -29.90
N ASN A 538 -20.72 -24.91 -29.09
CA ASN A 538 -21.78 -25.82 -29.54
C ASN A 538 -23.02 -25.06 -30.05
N ARG A 539 -22.99 -23.72 -30.08
CA ARG A 539 -24.13 -22.85 -30.47
C ARG A 539 -25.41 -23.23 -29.72
N GLN A 540 -25.24 -23.53 -28.45
CA GLN A 540 -26.30 -23.81 -27.50
C GLN A 540 -26.70 -22.50 -26.79
N GLY A 541 -27.74 -22.56 -25.97
CA GLY A 541 -28.31 -21.38 -25.31
C GLY A 541 -29.70 -21.03 -25.79
N SER A 542 -30.31 -20.04 -25.14
CA SER A 542 -31.66 -19.55 -25.42
C SER A 542 -31.80 -18.06 -25.10
N GLU A 543 -32.96 -17.49 -25.43
CA GLU A 543 -33.33 -16.12 -25.08
C GLU A 543 -33.40 -15.85 -23.57
N ARG A 544 -33.34 -16.89 -22.73
CA ARG A 544 -33.31 -16.76 -21.27
C ARG A 544 -31.96 -16.30 -20.74
N VAL A 545 -30.88 -16.47 -21.50
CA VAL A 545 -29.54 -16.09 -21.08
C VAL A 545 -29.42 -14.56 -21.14
N GLU A 546 -29.27 -13.93 -19.99
CA GLU A 546 -29.23 -12.47 -19.83
C GLU A 546 -27.81 -11.93 -19.65
N ALA A 547 -26.91 -12.70 -19.05
CA ALA A 547 -25.58 -12.22 -18.68
C ALA A 547 -24.52 -13.30 -18.81
N ILE A 548 -23.40 -12.96 -19.47
CA ILE A 548 -22.29 -13.89 -19.73
C ILE A 548 -20.96 -13.22 -19.39
N GLN A 549 -20.07 -13.99 -18.77
CA GLN A 549 -18.70 -13.59 -18.49
C GLN A 549 -17.69 -14.66 -18.97
N ILE A 550 -16.65 -14.20 -19.66
CA ILE A 550 -15.60 -15.06 -20.25
C ILE A 550 -14.23 -14.44 -19.96
N HIS A 551 -13.41 -15.17 -19.21
CA HIS A 551 -12.04 -14.76 -18.87
C HIS A 551 -10.98 -15.68 -19.47
N GLY A 552 -9.72 -15.30 -19.23
CA GLY A 552 -8.54 -16.10 -19.48
C GLY A 552 -8.10 -16.09 -20.95
N TYR A 553 -6.81 -16.34 -21.14
CA TYR A 553 -6.19 -16.42 -22.45
C TYR A 553 -6.70 -17.64 -23.24
N GLY A 554 -6.94 -17.45 -24.53
CA GLY A 554 -7.19 -18.55 -25.44
C GLY A 554 -7.21 -18.11 -26.89
N ASN A 555 -6.77 -19.00 -27.78
CA ASN A 555 -6.72 -18.77 -29.22
C ASN A 555 -8.08 -18.92 -29.91
N GLU A 556 -9.13 -19.15 -29.15
CA GLU A 556 -10.46 -19.37 -29.67
C GLU A 556 -11.09 -18.06 -30.15
N MET A 557 -11.59 -18.08 -31.39
CA MET A 557 -12.24 -16.94 -32.03
C MET A 557 -13.77 -17.07 -31.93
N LEU A 558 -14.39 -16.16 -31.20
CA LEU A 558 -15.84 -16.07 -31.00
C LEU A 558 -16.49 -15.32 -32.18
N LYS A 559 -17.35 -15.99 -32.93
CA LYS A 559 -18.05 -15.44 -34.10
C LYS A 559 -19.47 -15.05 -33.78
N SER A 560 -20.07 -14.16 -34.58
CA SER A 560 -21.47 -13.76 -34.39
C SER A 560 -22.45 -14.94 -34.41
N GLN A 561 -22.16 -15.99 -35.19
CA GLN A 561 -22.99 -17.20 -35.21
C GLN A 561 -23.03 -17.96 -33.89
N ASN A 562 -22.04 -17.75 -33.00
CA ASN A 562 -22.04 -18.34 -31.66
C ASN A 562 -23.11 -17.70 -30.75
N PHE A 563 -23.60 -16.49 -31.08
CA PHE A 563 -24.53 -15.72 -30.25
C PHE A 563 -25.97 -15.65 -30.80
N GLU A 564 -26.26 -16.30 -31.93
CA GLU A 564 -27.56 -16.19 -32.64
C GLU A 564 -28.79 -16.51 -31.78
N LYS A 565 -28.65 -17.39 -30.78
CA LYS A 565 -29.75 -17.79 -29.87
C LYS A 565 -29.89 -16.93 -28.62
N LEU A 566 -28.97 -15.98 -28.39
CA LEU A 566 -28.82 -15.24 -27.12
C LEU A 566 -29.46 -13.84 -27.20
N SER A 567 -30.67 -13.76 -27.75
CA SER A 567 -31.38 -12.48 -27.97
C SER A 567 -31.72 -11.73 -26.68
N GLY A 568 -31.78 -12.41 -25.53
CA GLY A 568 -32.04 -11.82 -24.20
C GLY A 568 -30.82 -11.21 -23.52
N LEU A 569 -29.63 -11.30 -24.11
CA LEU A 569 -28.39 -10.88 -23.47
C LEU A 569 -28.34 -9.36 -23.24
N ARG A 570 -28.22 -8.96 -21.97
CA ARG A 570 -28.06 -7.57 -21.49
C ARG A 570 -26.66 -7.25 -20.97
N TYR A 571 -25.89 -8.24 -20.52
CA TYR A 571 -24.49 -8.09 -20.10
C TYR A 571 -23.58 -9.09 -20.81
N LEU A 572 -22.49 -8.60 -21.38
CA LEU A 572 -21.45 -9.44 -21.98
C LEU A 572 -20.07 -8.92 -21.60
N ASN A 573 -19.30 -9.74 -20.88
CA ASN A 573 -17.91 -9.48 -20.54
C ASN A 573 -17.00 -10.53 -21.18
N VAL A 574 -16.08 -10.08 -22.03
CA VAL A 574 -15.09 -10.93 -22.69
C VAL A 574 -13.71 -10.31 -22.50
N GLN A 575 -12.78 -11.07 -21.91
CA GLN A 575 -11.43 -10.61 -21.65
C GLN A 575 -10.39 -11.52 -22.30
N TYR A 576 -9.33 -10.93 -22.86
CA TYR A 576 -8.17 -11.63 -23.43
C TYR A 576 -8.49 -12.62 -24.57
N ARG A 577 -9.57 -12.38 -25.32
CA ARG A 577 -10.05 -13.27 -26.40
C ARG A 577 -10.41 -12.50 -27.67
N GLN A 578 -10.62 -13.23 -28.76
CA GLN A 578 -10.89 -12.66 -30.08
C GLN A 578 -12.38 -12.76 -30.43
N MET A 579 -12.99 -11.64 -30.80
CA MET A 579 -14.33 -11.60 -31.38
C MET A 579 -14.26 -11.16 -32.85
N MET A 580 -15.00 -11.82 -33.74
CA MET A 580 -14.98 -11.50 -35.17
C MET A 580 -16.34 -11.72 -35.85
N GLY A 581 -16.67 -10.89 -36.84
CA GLY A 581 -17.92 -11.00 -37.61
C GLY A 581 -18.94 -9.91 -37.28
N ASP A 582 -20.09 -9.94 -37.96
CA ASP A 582 -21.15 -8.93 -37.84
C ASP A 582 -22.14 -9.31 -36.72
N PHE A 583 -22.20 -8.49 -35.67
CA PHE A 583 -23.05 -8.69 -34.50
C PHE A 583 -24.30 -7.79 -34.52
N SER A 584 -24.58 -7.11 -35.63
CA SER A 584 -25.73 -6.18 -35.75
C SER A 584 -27.11 -6.83 -35.57
N GLN A 585 -27.21 -8.16 -35.68
CA GLN A 585 -28.47 -8.90 -35.55
C GLN A 585 -28.53 -9.83 -34.32
N VAL A 586 -27.44 -9.95 -33.53
CA VAL A 586 -27.34 -11.00 -32.49
C VAL A 586 -27.36 -10.46 -31.06
N LEU A 587 -27.14 -9.15 -30.84
CA LEU A 587 -27.15 -8.51 -29.50
C LEU A 587 -28.19 -7.36 -29.39
N PRO A 588 -29.49 -7.60 -29.65
CA PRO A 588 -30.48 -6.53 -29.71
C PRO A 588 -30.79 -5.87 -28.34
N ASN A 589 -30.56 -6.58 -27.24
CA ASN A 589 -30.92 -6.14 -25.88
C ASN A 589 -29.71 -5.79 -24.99
N ILE A 590 -28.50 -5.73 -25.56
CA ILE A 590 -27.30 -5.48 -24.77
C ILE A 590 -27.32 -4.08 -24.13
N CYS A 591 -27.11 -4.04 -22.81
CA CYS A 591 -27.05 -2.82 -22.00
C CYS A 591 -25.63 -2.52 -21.53
N PHE A 592 -24.81 -3.55 -21.30
CA PHE A 592 -23.40 -3.40 -20.93
C PHE A 592 -22.55 -4.39 -21.72
N LEU A 593 -21.74 -3.84 -22.64
CA LEU A 593 -20.77 -4.58 -23.43
C LEU A 593 -19.36 -4.22 -22.96
N GLN A 594 -18.65 -5.21 -22.42
CA GLN A 594 -17.29 -5.09 -21.91
C GLN A 594 -16.35 -6.04 -22.65
N LEU A 595 -15.42 -5.48 -23.41
CA LEU A 595 -14.38 -6.19 -24.14
C LEU A 595 -13.03 -5.66 -23.67
N HIS A 596 -12.23 -6.48 -22.98
CA HIS A 596 -10.95 -6.05 -22.42
C HIS A 596 -9.79 -6.82 -23.04
N GLN A 597 -8.77 -6.09 -23.52
CA GLN A 597 -7.59 -6.68 -24.17
C GLN A 597 -7.95 -7.65 -25.32
N CYS A 598 -9.01 -7.34 -26.06
CA CYS A 598 -9.44 -8.14 -27.20
C CYS A 598 -8.70 -7.69 -28.47
N ALA A 599 -7.83 -8.56 -29.00
CA ALA A 599 -7.05 -8.27 -30.21
C ALA A 599 -7.92 -8.05 -31.45
N SER A 600 -9.12 -8.65 -31.48
CA SER A 600 -10.14 -8.41 -32.50
C SER A 600 -11.50 -8.18 -31.82
N ILE A 601 -12.27 -7.24 -32.38
CA ILE A 601 -13.62 -6.89 -31.94
C ILE A 601 -14.64 -7.16 -33.06
N PRO A 602 -15.95 -7.26 -32.76
CA PRO A 602 -17.00 -7.41 -33.76
C PRO A 602 -16.87 -6.39 -34.89
N THR A 603 -17.08 -6.77 -36.17
CA THR A 603 -16.93 -5.82 -37.29
C THR A 603 -18.01 -4.75 -37.31
N ASN A 604 -19.21 -5.09 -36.82
CA ASN A 604 -20.36 -4.20 -36.73
C ASN A 604 -21.23 -4.61 -35.54
N ILE A 605 -21.91 -3.65 -34.91
CA ILE A 605 -22.81 -3.86 -33.77
C ILE A 605 -24.02 -2.94 -33.90
N ASN A 606 -25.17 -3.36 -33.38
CA ASN A 606 -26.38 -2.53 -33.31
C ASN A 606 -26.98 -2.66 -31.90
N VAL A 607 -26.82 -1.59 -31.10
CA VAL A 607 -26.88 -1.67 -29.64
C VAL A 607 -27.73 -0.53 -29.06
N LYS A 608 -28.99 -0.44 -29.49
CA LYS A 608 -29.88 0.69 -29.16
C LYS A 608 -30.13 0.89 -27.65
N LYS A 609 -30.04 -0.17 -26.84
CA LYS A 609 -30.25 -0.15 -25.38
C LYS A 609 -28.96 0.00 -24.57
N LEU A 610 -27.82 0.24 -25.22
CA LEU A 610 -26.53 0.26 -24.56
C LEU A 610 -26.42 1.45 -23.57
N ALA A 611 -26.05 1.13 -22.34
CA ALA A 611 -25.76 2.06 -21.25
C ALA A 611 -24.24 2.23 -21.07
N VAL A 612 -23.49 1.14 -21.22
CA VAL A 612 -22.04 1.11 -21.01
C VAL A 612 -21.37 0.39 -22.17
N LEU A 613 -20.43 1.09 -22.82
CA LEU A 613 -19.48 0.50 -23.75
C LEU A 613 -18.09 0.58 -23.15
N ASP A 614 -17.49 -0.56 -22.89
CA ASP A 614 -16.10 -0.65 -22.44
C ASP A 614 -15.30 -1.52 -23.43
N LEU A 615 -14.35 -0.89 -24.11
CA LEU A 615 -13.43 -1.51 -25.07
C LEU A 615 -11.97 -1.36 -24.62
N CYS A 616 -11.72 -1.32 -23.31
CA CYS A 616 -10.39 -1.12 -22.73
C CYS A 616 -9.32 -2.01 -23.42
N SER A 617 -8.24 -1.37 -23.85
CA SER A 617 -7.08 -1.98 -24.52
C SER A 617 -7.44 -2.82 -25.76
N CYS A 618 -8.53 -2.50 -26.45
CA CYS A 618 -8.93 -3.16 -27.69
C CYS A 618 -8.36 -2.47 -28.95
N ASN A 619 -8.27 -3.22 -30.03
CA ASN A 619 -7.79 -2.73 -31.33
C ASN A 619 -8.90 -2.05 -32.17
N VAL A 620 -9.57 -1.04 -31.61
CA VAL A 620 -10.63 -0.29 -32.32
C VAL A 620 -10.03 0.83 -33.19
N LYS A 621 -10.61 1.05 -34.38
CA LYS A 621 -10.17 2.04 -35.38
C LYS A 621 -11.27 3.05 -35.71
N ASP A 622 -10.90 4.19 -36.30
CA ASP A 622 -11.84 5.25 -36.72
C ASP A 622 -12.95 4.76 -37.66
N ASN A 623 -12.60 3.92 -38.63
CA ASN A 623 -13.52 3.39 -39.63
C ASN A 623 -14.27 2.13 -39.16
N TRP A 624 -14.22 1.82 -37.87
CA TRP A 624 -14.95 0.70 -37.31
C TRP A 624 -16.46 0.88 -37.54
N LYS A 625 -17.09 -0.04 -38.28
CA LYS A 625 -18.50 0.09 -38.69
C LYS A 625 -19.45 0.12 -37.49
N GLY A 626 -19.04 -0.47 -36.37
CA GLY A 626 -19.79 -0.48 -35.11
C GLY A 626 -20.11 0.91 -34.55
N TRP A 627 -19.33 1.95 -34.86
CA TRP A 627 -19.60 3.32 -34.40
C TRP A 627 -20.98 3.84 -34.83
N SER A 628 -21.47 3.42 -35.99
CA SER A 628 -22.81 3.80 -36.47
C SER A 628 -23.92 3.27 -35.55
N GLY A 629 -23.76 2.06 -35.02
CA GLY A 629 -24.67 1.46 -34.05
C GLY A 629 -24.53 2.06 -32.65
N VAL A 630 -23.31 2.34 -32.20
CA VAL A 630 -23.06 3.00 -30.90
C VAL A 630 -23.63 4.42 -30.90
N LYS A 631 -23.44 5.19 -31.98
CA LYS A 631 -24.03 6.54 -32.13
C LYS A 631 -25.55 6.52 -32.07
N ALA A 632 -26.21 5.41 -32.40
CA ALA A 632 -27.66 5.26 -32.29
C ALA A 632 -28.13 4.94 -30.87
N ALA A 633 -27.23 4.62 -29.93
CA ALA A 633 -27.54 4.31 -28.53
C ALA A 633 -27.70 5.60 -27.70
N THR A 634 -28.85 6.27 -27.80
CA THR A 634 -29.12 7.55 -27.12
C THR A 634 -29.11 7.47 -25.58
N LYS A 635 -29.16 6.25 -25.04
CA LYS A 635 -29.14 5.91 -23.61
C LYS A 635 -27.72 5.66 -23.07
N LEU A 636 -26.68 5.76 -23.90
CA LEU A 636 -25.30 5.52 -23.49
C LEU A 636 -24.87 6.53 -22.41
N LYS A 637 -24.41 6.03 -21.27
CA LYS A 637 -23.92 6.80 -20.11
C LYS A 637 -22.40 6.72 -19.93
N ALA A 638 -21.79 5.59 -20.26
CA ALA A 638 -20.35 5.42 -20.14
C ALA A 638 -19.72 4.91 -21.43
N LEU A 639 -18.67 5.60 -21.88
CA LEU A 639 -17.81 5.21 -22.98
C LEU A 639 -16.36 5.10 -22.46
N ASN A 640 -15.88 3.88 -22.31
CA ASN A 640 -14.51 3.58 -21.92
C ASN A 640 -13.73 2.98 -23.09
N LEU A 641 -12.79 3.75 -23.65
CA LEU A 641 -11.85 3.33 -24.68
C LEU A 641 -10.40 3.48 -24.18
N HIS A 642 -10.16 3.35 -22.87
CA HIS A 642 -8.82 3.39 -22.30
C HIS A 642 -7.85 2.51 -23.12
N GLU A 643 -6.67 3.03 -23.43
CA GLU A 643 -5.59 2.33 -24.14
C GLU A 643 -5.98 1.77 -25.54
N CYS A 644 -6.97 2.37 -26.21
CA CYS A 644 -7.31 2.06 -27.60
C CYS A 644 -6.34 2.74 -28.58
N ARG A 645 -5.12 2.18 -28.70
CA ARG A 645 -3.98 2.81 -29.38
C ARG A 645 -4.12 3.05 -30.89
N GLU A 646 -5.09 2.43 -31.57
CA GLU A 646 -5.31 2.58 -33.02
C GLU A 646 -6.38 3.63 -33.38
N LEU A 647 -7.01 4.26 -32.39
CA LEU A 647 -7.98 5.31 -32.61
C LEU A 647 -7.25 6.62 -32.94
N THR A 648 -7.53 7.22 -34.10
CA THR A 648 -6.95 8.50 -34.54
C THR A 648 -7.91 9.68 -34.39
N LYS A 649 -9.23 9.44 -34.37
CA LYS A 649 -10.26 10.50 -34.21
C LYS A 649 -11.31 10.12 -33.18
N SER A 650 -11.86 11.14 -32.52
CA SER A 650 -12.93 10.91 -31.55
C SER A 650 -14.19 10.37 -32.26
N PRO A 651 -14.82 9.30 -31.76
CA PRO A 651 -16.04 8.79 -32.37
C PRO A 651 -17.17 9.81 -32.20
N ASP A 652 -18.01 9.96 -33.23
CA ASP A 652 -19.13 10.89 -33.19
C ASP A 652 -20.25 10.38 -32.27
N MET A 653 -20.26 10.91 -31.04
CA MET A 653 -21.25 10.62 -30.02
C MET A 653 -22.33 11.71 -29.89
N SER A 654 -22.53 12.54 -30.92
CA SER A 654 -23.44 13.71 -30.87
C SER A 654 -24.90 13.40 -30.50
N LYS A 655 -25.36 12.15 -30.68
CA LYS A 655 -26.71 11.69 -30.30
C LYS A 655 -26.78 11.07 -28.90
N CYS A 656 -25.63 10.82 -28.25
CA CYS A 656 -25.53 10.19 -26.93
C CYS A 656 -25.54 11.27 -25.83
N THR A 657 -26.62 12.04 -25.71
CA THR A 657 -26.72 13.18 -24.77
C THR A 657 -26.75 12.76 -23.29
N SER A 658 -26.93 11.46 -23.02
CA SER A 658 -26.99 10.88 -21.68
C SER A 658 -25.60 10.55 -21.10
N LEU A 659 -24.52 10.80 -21.85
CA LEU A 659 -23.15 10.48 -21.42
C LEU A 659 -22.77 11.19 -20.11
N GLU A 660 -22.25 10.41 -19.18
CA GLU A 660 -21.72 10.80 -17.87
C GLU A 660 -20.21 10.55 -17.76
N LEU A 661 -19.67 9.54 -18.47
CA LEU A 661 -18.26 9.17 -18.45
C LEU A 661 -17.73 9.03 -19.88
N ILE A 662 -16.65 9.74 -20.20
CA ILE A 662 -15.78 9.47 -21.35
C ILE A 662 -14.36 9.22 -20.85
N ASN A 663 -13.80 8.07 -21.22
CA ASN A 663 -12.43 7.70 -20.91
C ASN A 663 -11.69 7.30 -22.19
N PHE A 664 -10.77 8.16 -22.65
CA PHE A 664 -9.85 7.95 -23.76
C PHE A 664 -8.38 7.98 -23.31
N MET A 665 -8.13 7.76 -22.02
CA MET A 665 -6.79 7.77 -21.46
C MET A 665 -5.86 6.81 -22.24
N TRP A 666 -4.62 7.22 -22.52
CA TRP A 666 -3.62 6.42 -23.25
C TRP A 666 -3.96 6.09 -24.71
N CYS A 667 -4.90 6.81 -25.32
CA CYS A 667 -5.13 6.75 -26.77
C CYS A 667 -4.16 7.68 -27.52
N HIS A 668 -2.88 7.32 -27.58
CA HIS A 668 -1.82 8.22 -28.06
C HIS A 668 -1.98 8.77 -29.49
N LYS A 669 -2.65 8.02 -30.40
CA LYS A 669 -2.88 8.46 -31.77
C LYS A 669 -4.12 9.36 -31.92
N LEU A 670 -4.95 9.48 -30.88
CA LEU A 670 -6.22 10.19 -30.91
C LEU A 670 -5.97 11.71 -30.96
N GLU A 671 -6.23 12.33 -32.11
CA GLU A 671 -5.95 13.75 -32.36
C GLU A 671 -7.19 14.55 -32.79
N GLY A 672 -7.02 15.87 -32.89
CA GLY A 672 -8.05 16.80 -33.36
C GLY A 672 -8.96 17.30 -32.24
N GLN A 673 -10.26 17.43 -32.53
CA GLN A 673 -11.23 18.08 -31.64
C GLN A 673 -12.17 17.07 -30.98
N ILE A 674 -12.63 17.34 -29.75
CA ILE A 674 -13.69 16.60 -29.07
C ILE A 674 -14.86 17.52 -28.70
N HIS A 675 -16.07 17.15 -29.10
CA HIS A 675 -17.27 17.96 -28.86
C HIS A 675 -17.93 17.57 -27.54
N ILE A 676 -17.66 18.31 -26.47
CA ILE A 676 -18.17 17.99 -25.12
C ILE A 676 -19.39 18.83 -24.73
N GLY A 677 -19.63 19.98 -25.37
CA GLY A 677 -20.69 20.92 -24.97
C GLY A 677 -22.13 20.39 -25.06
N LYS A 678 -22.35 19.23 -25.68
CA LYS A 678 -23.68 18.59 -25.79
C LYS A 678 -23.99 17.63 -24.62
N PHE A 679 -23.02 17.27 -23.79
CA PHE A 679 -23.15 16.24 -22.76
C PHE A 679 -23.44 16.84 -21.38
N LYS A 680 -24.68 17.29 -21.16
CA LYS A 680 -25.08 17.99 -19.92
C LYS A 680 -24.96 17.16 -18.64
N ASN A 681 -24.92 15.84 -18.78
CA ASN A 681 -24.81 14.91 -17.65
C ASN A 681 -23.38 14.46 -17.37
N MET A 682 -22.38 14.98 -18.10
CA MET A 682 -20.98 14.59 -17.93
C MET A 682 -20.52 14.80 -16.48
N LYS A 683 -19.97 13.75 -15.89
CA LYS A 683 -19.35 13.73 -14.55
C LYS A 683 -17.85 13.53 -14.62
N LYS A 684 -17.36 12.72 -15.56
CA LYS A 684 -15.94 12.35 -15.69
C LYS A 684 -15.49 12.45 -17.15
N LEU A 685 -14.48 13.26 -17.41
CA LEU A 685 -13.83 13.40 -18.72
C LEU A 685 -12.33 13.10 -18.60
N LEU A 686 -11.90 11.94 -19.08
CA LEU A 686 -10.52 11.46 -18.93
C LEU A 686 -9.88 11.29 -20.31
N LEU A 687 -8.94 12.16 -20.65
CA LEU A 687 -8.30 12.29 -21.96
C LEU A 687 -6.77 12.29 -21.88
N ASN A 688 -6.18 11.90 -20.75
CA ASN A 688 -4.75 12.02 -20.58
C ASN A 688 -3.95 11.15 -21.56
N TYR A 689 -2.76 11.62 -21.96
CA TYR A 689 -1.91 10.98 -22.96
C TYR A 689 -2.57 10.80 -24.34
N THR A 690 -3.31 11.82 -24.80
CA THR A 690 -3.90 11.87 -26.15
C THR A 690 -3.30 13.02 -26.98
N ALA A 691 -3.49 13.00 -28.29
CA ALA A 691 -3.09 14.10 -29.19
C ALA A 691 -4.21 15.11 -29.45
N ILE A 692 -5.29 15.11 -28.64
CA ILE A 692 -6.44 16.02 -28.78
C ILE A 692 -5.97 17.47 -28.62
N THR A 693 -6.32 18.33 -29.58
CA THR A 693 -5.89 19.72 -29.66
C THR A 693 -6.95 20.73 -29.28
N GLU A 694 -8.23 20.35 -29.18
CA GLU A 694 -9.32 21.28 -28.87
C GLU A 694 -10.51 20.61 -28.17
N LEU A 695 -11.07 21.28 -27.17
CA LEU A 695 -12.35 20.91 -26.52
C LEU A 695 -13.46 21.83 -27.02
N VAL A 696 -14.35 21.32 -27.86
CA VAL A 696 -15.41 22.12 -28.48
C VAL A 696 -16.65 22.16 -27.58
N ILE A 697 -17.02 23.38 -27.14
CA ILE A 697 -18.24 23.65 -26.37
C ILE A 697 -19.23 24.43 -27.22
N SER A 698 -20.36 23.82 -27.56
CA SER A 698 -21.42 24.47 -28.35
C SER A 698 -22.03 25.63 -27.57
N GLY A 699 -21.87 26.87 -28.07
CA GLY A 699 -22.37 28.10 -27.43
C GLY A 699 -21.34 28.89 -26.63
N GLY A 700 -20.08 28.44 -26.55
CA GLY A 700 -18.96 29.22 -25.99
C GLY A 700 -18.83 29.24 -24.47
N ASP A 701 -19.81 28.74 -23.70
CA ASP A 701 -19.79 28.73 -22.24
C ASP A 701 -19.87 27.29 -21.70
N THR A 702 -18.98 26.95 -20.75
CA THR A 702 -18.97 25.66 -20.04
C THR A 702 -20.19 25.42 -19.17
N GLY A 703 -21.10 26.41 -19.03
CA GLY A 703 -22.31 26.34 -18.21
C GLY A 703 -23.25 25.14 -18.46
N ASN A 704 -23.07 24.38 -19.55
CA ASN A 704 -23.77 23.10 -19.76
C ASN A 704 -23.18 21.91 -18.98
N LEU A 705 -21.95 22.00 -18.46
CA LEU A 705 -21.20 20.92 -17.81
C LEU A 705 -21.20 21.01 -16.27
N GLN A 706 -22.29 21.51 -15.67
CA GLN A 706 -22.38 21.77 -14.22
C GLN A 706 -22.22 20.53 -13.33
N ARG A 707 -22.37 19.32 -13.89
CA ARG A 707 -22.22 18.04 -13.17
C ARG A 707 -20.82 17.44 -13.28
N LEU A 708 -19.89 18.09 -14.00
CA LEU A 708 -18.54 17.59 -14.18
C LEU A 708 -17.79 17.65 -12.84
N GLU A 709 -17.35 16.51 -12.34
CA GLU A 709 -16.67 16.35 -11.05
C GLU A 709 -15.16 16.14 -11.23
N GLU A 710 -14.78 15.47 -12.32
CA GLU A 710 -13.39 15.13 -12.63
C GLU A 710 -13.09 15.35 -14.11
N MET A 711 -12.00 16.06 -14.36
CA MET A 711 -11.50 16.32 -15.70
C MET A 711 -9.99 16.12 -15.72
N ASP A 712 -9.53 15.14 -16.49
CA ASP A 712 -8.12 14.91 -16.75
C ASP A 712 -7.84 15.11 -18.23
N VAL A 713 -7.19 16.22 -18.54
CA VAL A 713 -6.71 16.59 -19.88
C VAL A 713 -5.21 16.84 -19.88
N SER A 714 -4.49 16.16 -18.98
CA SER A 714 -3.04 16.21 -18.90
C SER A 714 -2.36 15.46 -20.04
N GLU A 715 -1.17 15.88 -20.44
CA GLU A 715 -0.41 15.27 -21.55
C GLU A 715 -1.29 15.17 -22.83
N THR A 716 -2.02 16.25 -23.14
CA THR A 716 -2.84 16.38 -24.36
C THR A 716 -2.18 17.30 -25.40
N GLY A 717 -2.73 17.39 -26.61
CA GLY A 717 -2.31 18.38 -27.61
C GLY A 717 -2.92 19.78 -27.41
N LEU A 718 -3.69 19.97 -26.33
CA LEU A 718 -4.42 21.20 -26.04
C LEU A 718 -3.46 22.39 -25.85
N THR A 719 -3.91 23.55 -26.33
CA THR A 719 -3.18 24.82 -26.22
C THR A 719 -3.87 25.81 -25.30
N GLU A 720 -5.20 25.75 -25.26
CA GLU A 720 -6.06 26.58 -24.46
C GLU A 720 -7.22 25.73 -23.92
N LEU A 721 -7.78 26.17 -22.79
CA LEU A 721 -9.01 25.59 -22.25
C LEU A 721 -10.22 26.44 -22.67
N PRO A 722 -11.42 25.86 -22.74
CA PRO A 722 -12.63 26.61 -23.06
C PRO A 722 -12.89 27.76 -22.08
N ALA A 723 -13.48 28.86 -22.54
CA ALA A 723 -13.86 29.98 -21.69
C ALA A 723 -14.94 29.57 -20.66
N GLY A 724 -14.92 30.23 -19.50
CA GLY A 724 -15.92 30.02 -18.44
C GLY A 724 -15.68 28.79 -17.56
N MET A 725 -14.47 28.23 -17.50
CA MET A 725 -14.13 27.11 -16.59
C MET A 725 -14.52 27.39 -15.13
N GLU A 726 -14.54 28.65 -14.70
CA GLU A 726 -15.00 29.07 -13.38
C GLU A 726 -16.45 28.69 -13.04
N ASN A 727 -17.30 28.45 -14.05
CA ASN A 727 -18.71 28.10 -13.90
C ASN A 727 -18.94 26.61 -13.57
N LEU A 728 -17.91 25.77 -13.59
CA LEU A 728 -17.98 24.33 -13.32
C LEU A 728 -18.08 24.05 -11.81
N SER A 729 -19.21 24.36 -11.21
CA SER A 729 -19.42 24.34 -9.75
C SER A 729 -19.24 22.97 -9.08
N SER A 730 -19.35 21.86 -9.81
CA SER A 730 -19.15 20.51 -9.26
C SER A 730 -17.72 19.98 -9.40
N LEU A 731 -16.83 20.69 -10.13
CA LEU A 731 -15.50 20.18 -10.48
C LEU A 731 -14.58 20.18 -9.25
N LYS A 732 -14.13 18.99 -8.86
CA LYS A 732 -13.27 18.77 -7.68
C LYS A 732 -11.84 18.43 -8.06
N ILE A 733 -11.66 17.72 -9.18
CA ILE A 733 -10.37 17.22 -9.64
C ILE A 733 -10.13 17.74 -11.05
N LEU A 734 -9.02 18.46 -11.24
CA LEU A 734 -8.59 18.96 -12.53
C LEU A 734 -7.11 18.66 -12.75
N SER A 735 -6.83 17.91 -13.81
CA SER A 735 -5.47 17.66 -14.30
C SER A 735 -5.34 18.27 -15.69
N LEU A 736 -4.37 19.16 -15.84
CA LEU A 736 -4.08 19.92 -17.05
C LEU A 736 -2.65 19.61 -17.50
N GLY A 737 -2.38 19.77 -18.79
CA GLY A 737 -1.02 19.63 -19.30
C GLY A 737 -0.96 19.35 -20.78
N SER A 738 0.02 19.94 -21.47
CA SER A 738 0.22 19.75 -22.89
C SER A 738 1.54 19.03 -23.15
N TRP A 739 1.55 18.01 -24.01
CA TRP A 739 2.80 17.37 -24.45
C TRP A 739 3.55 18.22 -25.50
N LYS A 740 2.97 19.35 -25.94
CA LYS A 740 3.62 20.25 -26.91
C LYS A 740 4.98 20.74 -26.38
N PRO A 741 5.94 21.06 -27.28
CA PRO A 741 7.31 21.41 -26.90
C PRO A 741 7.36 22.56 -25.87
N ALA A 742 8.45 22.60 -25.09
CA ALA A 742 8.65 23.53 -23.96
C ALA A 742 8.47 25.05 -24.29
N ASN A 743 8.44 25.42 -25.57
CA ASN A 743 8.22 26.81 -26.01
C ASN A 743 6.73 27.18 -26.08
N TYR A 744 5.81 26.24 -25.89
CA TYR A 744 4.37 26.48 -25.88
C TYR A 744 3.86 26.62 -24.46
N TRP A 745 3.25 27.76 -24.17
CA TRP A 745 2.72 28.10 -22.86
C TRP A 745 1.21 28.00 -22.90
N MET A 746 0.64 27.17 -22.04
CA MET A 746 -0.81 27.06 -21.91
C MET A 746 -1.34 28.23 -21.09
N GLU A 747 -2.28 28.98 -21.65
CA GLU A 747 -3.03 30.01 -20.92
C GLU A 747 -4.14 29.33 -20.12
N ILE A 748 -4.10 29.48 -18.79
CA ILE A 748 -5.08 28.88 -17.90
C ILE A 748 -6.14 29.95 -17.58
N PRO A 749 -7.44 29.71 -17.87
CA PRO A 749 -8.51 30.63 -17.52
C PRO A 749 -8.78 30.61 -16.00
N ARG A 750 -9.74 31.42 -15.54
CA ARG A 750 -10.20 31.31 -14.16
C ARG A 750 -10.80 29.93 -13.91
N LEU A 751 -10.47 29.35 -12.75
CA LEU A 751 -10.85 28.00 -12.35
C LEU A 751 -11.97 28.01 -11.28
N PRO A 752 -12.75 26.93 -11.13
CA PRO A 752 -13.89 26.90 -10.21
C PRO A 752 -13.45 26.75 -8.75
N ARG A 753 -14.12 27.47 -7.84
CA ARG A 753 -13.81 27.51 -6.40
C ARG A 753 -14.02 26.19 -5.66
N SER A 754 -14.73 25.23 -6.26
CA SER A 754 -14.98 23.88 -5.75
C SER A 754 -13.80 22.92 -5.90
N LEU A 755 -12.72 23.33 -6.59
CA LEU A 755 -11.54 22.50 -6.79
C LEU A 755 -10.86 22.12 -5.48
N LYS A 756 -10.61 20.82 -5.33
CA LYS A 756 -9.83 20.24 -4.23
C LYS A 756 -8.45 19.77 -4.67
N ARG A 757 -8.32 19.33 -5.93
CA ARG A 757 -7.05 18.85 -6.49
C ARG A 757 -6.81 19.49 -7.86
N LEU A 758 -5.66 20.14 -7.99
CA LEU A 758 -5.21 20.75 -9.24
C LEU A 758 -3.82 20.22 -9.60
N SER A 759 -3.69 19.65 -10.79
CA SER A 759 -2.41 19.26 -11.37
C SER A 759 -2.20 19.97 -12.69
N ILE A 760 -1.04 20.60 -12.88
CA ILE A 760 -0.66 21.32 -14.09
C ILE A 760 0.68 20.74 -14.54
N LEU A 761 0.64 19.98 -15.63
CA LEU A 761 1.73 19.20 -16.19
C LEU A 761 2.21 19.86 -17.49
N GLY A 762 3.05 20.88 -17.39
CA GLY A 762 3.62 21.58 -18.55
C GLY A 762 3.71 23.09 -18.37
N PRO A 763 4.41 23.81 -19.28
CA PRO A 763 4.63 25.25 -19.14
C PRO A 763 3.31 26.04 -19.14
N SER A 764 3.08 26.83 -18.09
CA SER A 764 1.86 27.65 -17.94
C SER A 764 2.15 29.01 -17.29
N PHE A 765 1.35 30.02 -17.64
CA PHE A 765 1.40 31.36 -17.05
C PHE A 765 0.45 31.47 -15.83
N GLY A 766 0.80 30.82 -14.71
CA GLY A 766 0.04 30.89 -13.46
C GLY A 766 -1.45 30.52 -13.57
N VAL A 767 -2.22 30.77 -12.51
CA VAL A 767 -3.70 30.65 -12.49
C VAL A 767 -4.29 32.00 -12.07
N PRO A 768 -5.12 32.66 -12.89
CA PRO A 768 -5.59 34.03 -12.63
C PRO A 768 -6.30 34.26 -11.29
N ASN A 769 -7.03 33.26 -10.79
CA ASN A 769 -7.78 33.33 -9.53
C ASN A 769 -7.31 32.28 -8.51
N LEU A 770 -6.03 31.90 -8.53
CA LEU A 770 -5.46 30.89 -7.63
C LEU A 770 -5.83 31.14 -6.15
N LEU A 771 -5.69 32.38 -5.70
CA LEU A 771 -5.98 32.82 -4.32
C LEU A 771 -7.47 32.69 -3.93
N GLU A 772 -8.37 32.55 -4.89
CA GLU A 772 -9.79 32.33 -4.63
C GLU A 772 -10.14 30.85 -4.40
N LEU A 773 -9.22 29.92 -4.71
CA LEU A 773 -9.42 28.46 -4.61
C LEU A 773 -9.20 27.96 -3.18
N LYS A 774 -10.02 28.43 -2.24
CA LYS A 774 -9.87 28.16 -0.80
C LYS A 774 -10.06 26.68 -0.41
N GLU A 775 -10.75 25.89 -1.22
CA GLU A 775 -10.98 24.46 -0.99
C GLU A 775 -9.82 23.58 -1.51
N LEU A 776 -8.77 24.18 -2.10
CA LEU A 776 -7.69 23.44 -2.72
C LEU A 776 -6.80 22.76 -1.66
N GLU A 777 -6.76 21.43 -1.69
CA GLU A 777 -5.99 20.59 -0.76
C GLU A 777 -4.69 20.08 -1.40
N TYR A 778 -4.67 19.90 -2.72
CA TYR A 778 -3.52 19.38 -3.47
C TYR A 778 -3.22 20.26 -4.68
N LEU A 779 -1.96 20.70 -4.81
CA LEU A 779 -1.47 21.44 -5.96
C LEU A 779 -0.15 20.85 -6.46
N SER A 780 -0.12 20.52 -7.75
CA SER A 780 1.09 20.08 -8.45
C SER A 780 1.30 20.90 -9.70
N CYS A 781 2.45 21.56 -9.82
CA CYS A 781 2.84 22.34 -10.99
C CYS A 781 4.16 21.81 -11.56
N THR A 782 4.21 21.60 -12.87
CA THR A 782 5.41 21.18 -13.58
C THR A 782 5.69 22.16 -14.71
N LYS A 783 6.85 22.82 -14.70
CA LYS A 783 7.19 23.93 -15.61
C LYS A 783 6.23 25.13 -15.45
N GLY A 784 6.60 26.29 -15.97
CA GLY A 784 5.80 27.51 -15.88
C GLY A 784 6.32 28.58 -14.92
N TYR A 785 5.77 29.79 -15.03
CA TYR A 785 6.09 30.95 -14.18
C TYR A 785 5.07 31.07 -13.07
N TRP A 786 5.55 31.17 -11.84
CA TRP A 786 4.69 31.27 -10.66
C TRP A 786 5.26 32.28 -9.67
N PHE A 787 4.37 33.02 -9.00
CA PHE A 787 4.73 33.79 -7.81
C PHE A 787 4.66 32.85 -6.61
N LEU A 788 5.77 32.75 -5.89
CA LEU A 788 5.89 31.81 -4.79
C LEU A 788 4.90 32.14 -3.66
N ASP A 789 4.73 33.42 -3.34
CA ASP A 789 3.81 33.92 -2.30
C ASP A 789 2.33 33.57 -2.54
N ASP A 790 1.93 33.30 -3.79
CA ASP A 790 0.54 32.95 -4.08
C ASP A 790 0.18 31.59 -3.47
N PHE A 791 1.11 30.64 -3.44
CA PHE A 791 0.85 29.32 -2.86
C PHE A 791 0.78 29.38 -1.33
N TRP A 792 1.48 30.33 -0.70
CA TRP A 792 1.54 30.48 0.75
C TRP A 792 0.23 31.04 1.33
N GLN A 793 -0.62 31.62 0.49
CA GLN A 793 -1.91 32.19 0.87
C GLN A 793 -3.08 31.18 0.76
N LEU A 794 -2.83 29.93 0.36
CA LEU A 794 -3.86 28.90 0.20
C LEU A 794 -4.12 28.16 1.53
N PRO A 795 -5.22 28.44 2.25
CA PRO A 795 -5.36 28.07 3.67
C PRO A 795 -5.48 26.56 3.93
N ASN A 796 -6.01 25.80 2.97
CA ASN A 796 -6.30 24.37 3.12
C ASN A 796 -5.30 23.48 2.38
N LEU A 797 -4.21 24.04 1.84
CA LEU A 797 -3.25 23.31 1.03
C LEU A 797 -2.45 22.33 1.88
N LYS A 798 -2.61 21.03 1.63
CA LYS A 798 -1.93 19.93 2.34
C LYS A 798 -0.69 19.44 1.61
N GLU A 799 -0.72 19.47 0.29
CA GLU A 799 0.39 19.00 -0.55
C GLU A 799 0.70 20.01 -1.66
N LEU A 800 1.98 20.40 -1.74
CA LEU A 800 2.50 21.26 -2.80
C LEU A 800 3.67 20.58 -3.51
N THR A 801 3.57 20.42 -4.82
CA THR A 801 4.66 19.91 -5.67
C THR A 801 4.96 20.90 -6.79
N LEU A 802 6.21 21.35 -6.87
CA LEU A 802 6.73 22.28 -7.89
C LEU A 802 7.90 21.59 -8.59
N THR A 803 7.81 21.40 -9.91
CA THR A 803 8.80 20.63 -10.67
C THR A 803 9.24 21.39 -11.92
N TRP A 804 10.50 21.79 -12.05
CA TRP A 804 11.06 22.58 -13.15
C TRP A 804 10.36 23.93 -13.36
N CYS A 805 9.80 24.52 -12.30
CA CYS A 805 9.11 25.81 -12.34
C CYS A 805 10.10 26.97 -12.27
N ILE A 806 9.77 28.08 -12.95
CA ILE A 806 10.44 29.35 -12.79
C ILE A 806 9.67 30.14 -11.73
N LEU A 807 10.30 30.37 -10.59
CA LEU A 807 9.67 31.00 -9.43
C LEU A 807 10.17 32.44 -9.32
N VAL A 808 9.26 33.40 -9.32
CA VAL A 808 9.60 34.82 -9.21
C VAL A 808 9.41 35.26 -7.76
N CYS A 809 10.49 35.70 -7.11
CA CYS A 809 10.43 36.34 -5.79
C CYS A 809 10.03 37.83 -5.93
N PRO A 810 9.24 38.39 -5.00
CA PRO A 810 8.75 39.78 -5.09
C PRO A 810 9.86 40.84 -5.14
N THR A 811 11.02 40.56 -4.54
CA THR A 811 12.12 41.51 -4.36
C THR A 811 12.99 41.68 -5.59
N ASP A 812 13.07 40.66 -6.45
CA ASP A 812 13.92 40.65 -7.64
C ASP A 812 13.13 40.10 -8.84
N GLY A 813 12.58 40.98 -9.69
CA GLY A 813 12.18 40.57 -11.05
C GLY A 813 10.80 40.97 -11.57
N ALA A 814 10.06 41.89 -10.94
CA ALA A 814 8.80 42.38 -11.53
C ALA A 814 9.00 42.97 -12.96
N GLN A 815 10.14 43.61 -13.23
CA GLN A 815 10.49 44.11 -14.57
C GLN A 815 10.90 42.99 -15.55
N GLN A 816 11.57 41.93 -15.07
CA GLN A 816 11.95 40.77 -15.89
C GLN A 816 10.70 39.95 -16.27
N PHE A 817 9.79 39.73 -15.32
CA PHE A 817 8.45 39.14 -15.54
C PHE A 817 7.65 39.92 -16.59
N LEU A 818 7.61 41.25 -16.50
CA LEU A 818 6.94 42.09 -17.50
C LEU A 818 7.64 42.06 -18.87
N SER A 819 8.97 41.89 -18.91
CA SER A 819 9.74 41.80 -20.16
C SER A 819 9.59 40.44 -20.87
N GLU A 820 9.56 39.33 -20.11
CA GLU A 820 9.35 37.99 -20.67
C GLU A 820 7.89 37.80 -21.09
N ARG A 821 6.93 38.28 -20.29
CA ARG A 821 5.49 38.26 -20.66
C ARG A 821 5.19 39.08 -21.91
N LYS A 822 5.88 40.21 -22.13
CA LYS A 822 5.80 40.99 -23.38
C LYS A 822 6.38 40.26 -24.59
N LYS A 823 7.31 39.32 -24.38
CA LYS A 823 7.93 38.51 -25.45
C LYS A 823 6.99 37.41 -25.98
N TYR A 824 5.99 37.01 -25.18
CA TYR A 824 5.06 35.91 -25.47
C TYR A 824 3.58 36.34 -25.66
N ASN A 825 3.29 37.64 -25.86
CA ASN A 825 1.97 38.19 -26.22
C ASN A 825 0.77 37.81 -25.30
N GLY A 826 0.98 37.60 -23.99
CA GLY A 826 -0.13 37.37 -23.04
C GLY A 826 -0.75 38.66 -22.46
N PRO A 827 -2.07 38.73 -22.20
CA PRO A 827 -2.72 39.90 -21.59
C PRO A 827 -2.18 40.20 -20.17
N LEU A 828 -2.30 41.45 -19.69
CA LEU A 828 -1.83 41.93 -18.37
C LEU A 828 -2.72 41.40 -17.23
N LEU A 829 -2.18 40.64 -16.27
CA LEU A 829 -2.94 40.16 -15.08
C LEU A 829 -2.92 41.12 -13.87
N ARG A 830 -2.30 42.29 -13.96
CA ARG A 830 -2.50 43.37 -12.98
C ARG A 830 -2.38 44.74 -13.67
N GLN A 831 -3.53 45.33 -14.01
CA GLN A 831 -3.68 46.78 -14.10
C GLN A 831 -4.59 47.21 -12.94
N ASP A 832 -4.21 46.90 -11.71
CA ASP A 832 -4.69 47.67 -10.57
C ASP A 832 -3.54 48.58 -10.17
N GLN A 833 -3.75 49.87 -10.41
CA GLN A 833 -2.95 50.94 -9.88
C GLN A 833 -3.07 50.90 -8.35
N ASP A 834 -2.07 50.38 -7.68
CA ASP A 834 -1.75 50.80 -6.33
C ASP A 834 -0.25 51.09 -6.28
N GLU A 835 0.07 52.38 -6.45
CA GLU A 835 1.33 52.98 -6.01
C GLU A 835 1.34 52.95 -4.48
N GLY A 836 1.57 51.76 -3.93
CA GLY A 836 1.43 51.47 -2.51
C GLY A 836 1.94 50.09 -2.13
N ALA A 837 2.91 49.53 -2.84
CA ALA A 837 3.64 48.36 -2.35
C ALA A 837 4.66 48.80 -1.28
N THR A 838 4.16 49.23 -0.12
CA THR A 838 4.90 49.09 1.13
C THR A 838 5.23 47.60 1.29
N SER A 839 6.45 47.31 1.77
CA SER A 839 6.94 45.94 1.95
C SER A 839 5.87 45.06 2.60
N LEU A 840 5.31 44.13 1.83
CA LEU A 840 4.51 43.04 2.38
C LEU A 840 5.47 42.14 3.14
N ALA A 841 5.57 42.41 4.43
CA ALA A 841 6.26 41.58 5.39
C ALA A 841 5.71 40.14 5.30
N ALA A 842 6.64 39.18 5.29
CA ALA A 842 6.50 37.77 5.63
C ALA A 842 5.05 37.30 5.84
N THR A 843 4.39 36.85 4.77
CA THR A 843 3.11 36.14 4.90
C THR A 843 3.37 34.73 5.39
N ALA A 844 2.72 34.33 6.48
CA ALA A 844 2.90 33.02 7.09
C ALA A 844 2.42 31.91 6.15
N ALA A 845 3.22 30.87 5.99
CA ALA A 845 2.93 29.68 5.18
C ALA A 845 1.67 28.93 5.69
N PRO A 846 1.00 28.14 4.84
CA PRO A 846 -0.22 27.45 5.24
C PRO A 846 0.11 26.35 6.25
N ALA A 847 -0.34 26.53 7.49
CA ALA A 847 -0.11 25.57 8.58
C ALA A 847 -0.71 24.18 8.29
N SER A 848 -1.60 24.04 7.30
CA SER A 848 -2.18 22.78 6.84
C SER A 848 -1.23 21.94 5.98
N LEU A 849 -0.09 22.49 5.53
CA LEU A 849 0.83 21.80 4.61
C LEU A 849 1.59 20.67 5.33
N THR A 850 1.48 19.47 4.76
CA THR A 850 2.09 18.23 5.28
C THR A 850 3.19 17.68 4.37
N SER A 851 3.20 18.05 3.09
CA SER A 851 4.22 17.67 2.10
C SER A 851 4.57 18.83 1.17
N LEU A 852 5.87 19.15 1.08
CA LEU A 852 6.43 20.16 0.18
C LEU A 852 7.51 19.53 -0.70
N LYS A 853 7.35 19.62 -2.02
CA LYS A 853 8.30 19.11 -3.01
C LYS A 853 8.65 20.21 -4.00
N VAL A 854 9.92 20.58 -4.08
CA VAL A 854 10.46 21.57 -5.03
C VAL A 854 11.63 20.92 -5.77
N VAL A 855 11.48 20.67 -7.07
CA VAL A 855 12.45 19.88 -7.85
C VAL A 855 12.79 20.60 -9.15
N GLY A 856 14.06 20.83 -9.45
CA GLY A 856 14.53 21.43 -10.71
C GLY A 856 14.20 22.91 -10.90
N CYS A 857 13.83 23.64 -9.84
CA CYS A 857 13.56 25.08 -9.89
C CYS A 857 14.88 25.88 -9.78
N SER A 858 15.66 25.92 -10.86
CA SER A 858 17.04 26.41 -10.85
C SER A 858 17.20 27.91 -10.62
N ASP A 859 16.18 28.72 -10.91
CA ASP A 859 16.25 30.18 -10.72
C ASP A 859 15.98 30.60 -9.26
N LEU A 860 15.56 29.66 -8.42
CA LEU A 860 15.22 29.92 -7.03
C LEU A 860 16.50 29.91 -6.16
N ASN A 861 16.88 31.11 -5.69
CA ASN A 861 18.05 31.33 -4.83
C ASN A 861 17.71 31.34 -3.33
N GLU A 862 16.45 31.56 -2.95
CA GLU A 862 15.98 31.49 -1.57
C GLU A 862 14.61 30.81 -1.53
N LEU A 863 14.39 29.93 -0.54
CA LEU A 863 13.05 29.42 -0.21
C LEU A 863 12.35 30.41 0.74
N PRO A 864 11.01 30.51 0.69
CA PRO A 864 10.25 31.24 1.71
C PRO A 864 10.51 30.64 3.08
N SER A 865 10.36 31.45 4.13
CA SER A 865 10.53 30.96 5.51
C SER A 865 9.59 29.78 5.76
N LEU A 866 10.18 28.67 6.24
CA LEU A 866 9.47 27.45 6.60
C LEU A 866 9.08 27.42 8.09
N GLU A 867 9.37 28.48 8.85
CA GLU A 867 9.22 28.55 10.33
C GLU A 867 7.80 28.19 10.82
N ASN A 868 6.77 28.48 10.04
CA ASN A 868 5.37 28.24 10.40
C ASN A 868 4.81 26.89 9.91
N LEU A 869 5.63 26.04 9.27
CA LEU A 869 5.21 24.75 8.69
C LEU A 869 5.38 23.59 9.67
N CYS A 870 4.88 23.74 10.90
CA CYS A 870 5.06 22.77 11.98
C CYS A 870 4.43 21.38 11.73
N ASN A 871 3.46 21.29 10.81
CA ASN A 871 2.81 20.03 10.41
C ASN A 871 3.49 19.33 9.20
N LEU A 872 4.58 19.88 8.69
CA LEU A 872 5.27 19.33 7.52
C LEU A 872 5.96 18.02 7.87
N THR A 873 5.53 16.93 7.23
CA THR A 873 6.09 15.58 7.43
C THR A 873 7.09 15.18 6.35
N GLN A 874 6.95 15.77 5.15
CA GLN A 874 7.82 15.49 4.00
C GLN A 874 8.34 16.78 3.36
N LEU A 875 9.66 16.85 3.21
CA LEU A 875 10.34 17.92 2.49
C LEU A 875 11.26 17.31 1.44
N LYS A 876 11.02 17.65 0.17
CA LYS A 876 11.92 17.32 -0.93
C LYS A 876 12.36 18.59 -1.64
N VAL A 877 13.64 18.87 -1.65
CA VAL A 877 14.22 20.01 -2.39
C VAL A 877 15.30 19.47 -3.31
N SER A 878 15.20 19.73 -4.62
CA SER A 878 16.23 19.26 -5.53
C SER A 878 16.45 20.20 -6.70
N GLY A 879 17.70 20.35 -7.17
CA GLY A 879 18.00 21.18 -8.34
C GLY A 879 17.69 22.66 -8.14
N VAL A 880 17.87 23.17 -6.91
CA VAL A 880 17.59 24.55 -6.49
C VAL A 880 18.90 25.22 -6.06
N GLN A 881 19.05 26.53 -6.28
CA GLN A 881 20.30 27.29 -6.03
C GLN A 881 20.36 27.94 -4.63
N VAL A 882 19.61 27.41 -3.66
CA VAL A 882 19.55 27.91 -2.29
C VAL A 882 20.86 27.74 -1.53
N ALA A 883 21.26 28.77 -0.77
CA ALA A 883 22.43 28.71 0.10
C ALA A 883 22.14 28.08 1.48
N GLU A 884 20.91 28.25 1.98
CA GLU A 884 20.40 27.71 3.25
C GLU A 884 18.89 27.41 3.14
N ILE A 885 18.36 26.64 4.09
CA ILE A 885 16.91 26.43 4.28
C ILE A 885 16.47 27.12 5.57
N ARG A 886 15.95 28.35 5.46
CA ARG A 886 15.50 29.14 6.62
C ARG A 886 14.30 28.50 7.31
N GLY A 887 14.34 28.43 8.64
CA GLY A 887 13.28 27.81 9.45
C GLY A 887 13.33 26.28 9.51
N LEU A 888 14.39 25.64 8.99
CA LEU A 888 14.52 24.17 9.00
C LEU A 888 14.29 23.58 10.40
N GLY A 889 14.87 24.17 11.44
CA GLY A 889 14.76 23.68 12.82
C GLY A 889 13.35 23.74 13.43
N GLU A 890 12.40 24.47 12.84
CA GLU A 890 11.02 24.55 13.32
C GLU A 890 10.12 23.44 12.74
N LEU A 891 10.61 22.64 11.79
CA LEU A 891 9.87 21.55 11.14
C LEU A 891 9.79 20.29 12.02
N ARG A 892 9.23 20.43 13.23
CA ARG A 892 9.26 19.40 14.28
C ARG A 892 8.51 18.10 13.91
N ALA A 893 7.57 18.16 12.96
CA ALA A 893 6.85 16.99 12.45
C ALA A 893 7.57 16.26 11.30
N LEU A 894 8.75 16.73 10.84
CA LEU A 894 9.38 16.22 9.64
C LEU A 894 9.88 14.79 9.83
N GLU A 895 9.39 13.86 9.00
CA GLU A 895 9.78 12.45 9.01
C GLU A 895 10.70 12.09 7.83
N THR A 896 10.61 12.82 6.73
CA THR A 896 11.41 12.55 5.52
C THR A 896 11.95 13.85 4.95
N MET A 897 13.27 13.91 4.81
CA MET A 897 13.98 15.02 4.15
C MET A 897 14.86 14.49 3.03
N VAL A 898 14.61 14.97 1.82
CA VAL A 898 15.40 14.64 0.62
C VAL A 898 15.90 15.92 -0.01
N ILE A 899 17.21 16.13 0.00
CA ILE A 899 17.86 17.27 -0.62
C ILE A 899 18.86 16.77 -1.66
N SER A 900 18.67 17.11 -2.94
CA SER A 900 19.56 16.63 -4.01
C SER A 900 19.88 17.67 -5.07
N ASP A 901 21.13 17.79 -5.51
CA ASP A 901 21.54 18.73 -6.57
C ASP A 901 21.32 20.22 -6.19
N CYS A 902 21.51 20.54 -4.91
CA CYS A 902 21.53 21.91 -4.40
C CYS A 902 22.97 22.38 -4.21
N LEU A 903 23.62 22.77 -5.31
CA LEU A 903 25.08 23.01 -5.36
C LEU A 903 25.56 24.25 -4.58
N ASN A 904 24.67 25.17 -4.23
CA ASN A 904 25.03 26.33 -3.40
C ASN A 904 24.75 26.10 -1.91
N LEU A 905 24.03 25.04 -1.57
CA LEU A 905 23.60 24.77 -0.20
C LEU A 905 24.81 24.39 0.65
N ASN A 906 25.19 25.32 1.53
CA ASN A 906 26.37 25.22 2.37
C ASN A 906 26.05 25.17 3.88
N SER A 907 24.76 25.30 4.24
CA SER A 907 24.28 25.25 5.62
C SER A 907 22.96 24.50 5.74
N LEU A 908 22.85 23.65 6.77
CA LEU A 908 21.63 22.95 7.19
C LEU A 908 21.33 23.22 8.68
N ASN A 909 21.52 24.46 9.13
CA ASN A 909 21.31 24.83 10.53
C ASN A 909 19.91 24.44 11.04
N GLY A 910 19.86 23.83 12.23
CA GLY A 910 18.61 23.34 12.83
C GLY A 910 18.24 21.92 12.44
N LEU A 911 19.03 21.24 11.60
CA LEU A 911 18.87 19.80 11.31
C LEU A 911 18.82 18.97 12.59
N GLU A 912 19.63 19.32 13.59
CA GLU A 912 19.72 18.68 14.90
C GLU A 912 18.40 18.73 15.71
N ASN A 913 17.45 19.60 15.33
CA ASN A 913 16.14 19.75 15.98
C ASN A 913 15.06 18.83 15.39
N LEU A 914 15.34 18.11 14.29
CA LEU A 914 14.35 17.30 13.57
C LEU A 914 14.17 15.90 14.21
N LEU A 915 13.70 15.88 15.46
CA LEU A 915 13.68 14.68 16.31
C LEU A 915 12.80 13.53 15.80
N LEU A 916 11.89 13.78 14.85
CA LEU A 916 11.02 12.78 14.23
C LEU A 916 11.54 12.27 12.88
N LEU A 917 12.68 12.78 12.40
CA LEU A 917 13.24 12.44 11.09
C LEU A 917 13.61 10.95 11.02
N LYS A 918 13.04 10.24 10.06
CA LYS A 918 13.27 8.80 9.81
C LYS A 918 14.18 8.56 8.61
N THR A 919 14.12 9.44 7.62
CA THR A 919 14.90 9.34 6.38
C THR A 919 15.53 10.68 6.06
N LEU A 920 16.85 10.65 5.87
CA LEU A 920 17.66 11.79 5.44
C LEU A 920 18.47 11.39 4.21
N THR A 921 18.17 12.02 3.07
CA THR A 921 18.95 11.87 1.84
C THR A 921 19.54 13.22 1.46
N LEU A 922 20.87 13.27 1.35
CA LEU A 922 21.63 14.44 0.92
C LEU A 922 22.48 14.02 -0.27
N SER A 923 22.22 14.57 -1.46
CA SER A 923 23.04 14.29 -2.65
C SER A 923 23.49 15.56 -3.34
N SER A 924 24.74 15.62 -3.80
CA SER A 924 25.24 16.75 -4.59
C SER A 924 25.03 18.12 -3.88
N VAL A 925 25.27 18.18 -2.57
CA VAL A 925 25.23 19.42 -1.78
C VAL A 925 26.63 19.92 -1.47
N ASN A 926 26.78 21.23 -1.21
CA ASN A 926 28.07 21.89 -1.00
C ASN A 926 28.38 22.14 0.49
N LEU A 927 28.11 21.13 1.32
CA LEU A 927 28.40 21.15 2.74
C LEU A 927 29.87 20.78 2.97
N GLU A 928 30.59 21.59 3.76
CA GLU A 928 31.90 21.19 4.29
C GLU A 928 31.76 20.24 5.49
N ARG A 929 30.72 20.45 6.31
CA ARG A 929 30.43 19.70 7.52
C ARG A 929 28.92 19.51 7.66
N LEU A 930 28.50 18.34 8.10
CA LEU A 930 27.10 18.09 8.43
C LEU A 930 26.83 18.48 9.90
N PRO A 931 25.71 19.16 10.23
CA PRO A 931 25.30 19.35 11.62
C PRO A 931 25.21 18.01 12.36
N SER A 932 25.42 18.05 13.69
CA SER A 932 25.45 16.84 14.51
C SER A 932 24.14 16.05 14.39
N LEU A 933 24.25 14.77 14.05
CA LEU A 933 23.11 13.87 13.93
C LEU A 933 22.72 13.21 15.25
N ALA A 934 23.44 13.48 16.34
CA ALA A 934 23.33 12.73 17.60
C ALA A 934 21.91 12.71 18.20
N ASN A 935 21.12 13.77 17.97
CA ASN A 935 19.76 13.88 18.50
C ASN A 935 18.69 13.21 17.62
N LEU A 936 19.04 12.76 16.40
CA LEU A 936 18.11 12.18 15.43
C LEU A 936 17.82 10.69 15.70
N SER A 937 17.42 10.37 16.93
CA SER A 937 17.18 9.00 17.43
C SER A 937 16.04 8.21 16.74
N LYS A 938 15.40 8.79 15.72
CA LYS A 938 14.39 8.15 14.87
C LYS A 938 14.91 7.84 13.47
N LEU A 939 16.10 8.33 13.13
CA LEU A 939 16.69 8.19 11.80
C LEU A 939 17.04 6.74 11.55
N LYS A 940 16.42 6.17 10.52
CA LYS A 940 16.58 4.78 10.07
C LYS A 940 17.42 4.68 8.81
N ASP A 941 17.26 5.66 7.92
CA ASP A 941 17.91 5.67 6.62
C ASP A 941 18.68 6.98 6.45
N LEU A 942 19.99 6.87 6.27
CA LEU A 942 20.89 7.99 5.98
C LEU A 942 21.61 7.73 4.66
N GLU A 943 21.39 8.60 3.69
CA GLU A 943 22.06 8.56 2.39
C GLU A 943 22.78 9.88 2.14
N VAL A 944 24.10 9.81 1.89
CA VAL A 944 24.95 10.96 1.60
C VAL A 944 25.75 10.70 0.32
N GLY A 945 25.30 11.26 -0.80
CA GLY A 945 25.87 11.06 -2.12
C GLY A 945 26.54 12.32 -2.69
N ARG A 946 27.62 12.20 -3.46
CA ARG A 946 28.18 13.29 -4.29
C ARG A 946 28.49 14.60 -3.53
N CYS A 947 28.69 14.54 -2.23
CA CYS A 947 28.98 15.71 -1.38
C CYS A 947 30.49 15.99 -1.41
N ARG A 948 30.97 16.57 -2.52
CA ARG A 948 32.41 16.64 -2.85
C ARG A 948 33.29 17.40 -1.85
N ASN A 949 32.70 18.31 -1.08
CA ASN A 949 33.40 19.12 -0.09
C ASN A 949 33.20 18.64 1.36
N LEU A 950 32.39 17.60 1.58
CA LEU A 950 32.11 17.10 2.92
C LEU A 950 33.34 16.42 3.50
N VAL A 951 33.84 16.95 4.62
CA VAL A 951 35.05 16.46 5.30
C VAL A 951 34.71 15.54 6.48
N GLU A 952 33.63 15.83 7.19
CA GLU A 952 33.24 15.11 8.40
C GLU A 952 31.72 14.96 8.54
N ILE A 953 31.30 13.81 9.09
CA ILE A 953 29.95 13.55 9.58
C ILE A 953 30.04 13.33 11.10
N GLN A 954 29.47 14.25 11.88
CA GLN A 954 29.50 14.20 13.35
C GLN A 954 28.20 13.62 13.93
N GLY A 955 28.32 13.02 15.12
CA GLY A 955 27.16 12.57 15.90
C GLY A 955 26.53 11.26 15.43
N MET A 956 27.28 10.39 14.75
CA MET A 956 26.75 9.07 14.35
C MET A 956 26.62 8.12 15.54
N ASP A 957 27.39 8.36 16.61
CA ASP A 957 27.30 7.65 17.89
C ASP A 957 25.91 7.71 18.53
N GLY A 958 25.19 8.83 18.39
CA GLY A 958 23.81 8.98 18.84
C GLY A 958 22.77 8.21 18.00
N LEU A 959 23.16 7.65 16.85
CA LEU A 959 22.27 6.92 15.94
C LEU A 959 22.31 5.39 16.14
N GLY A 960 23.07 4.92 17.12
CA GLY A 960 23.44 3.50 17.23
C GLY A 960 22.28 2.52 17.36
N GLU A 961 21.17 2.95 17.98
CA GLU A 961 19.98 2.13 18.18
C GLU A 961 18.92 2.28 17.07
N SER A 962 19.04 3.30 16.21
CA SER A 962 17.98 3.65 15.25
C SER A 962 18.33 3.39 13.78
N LEU A 963 19.59 3.60 13.39
CA LEU A 963 20.01 3.59 12.00
C LEU A 963 20.11 2.16 11.46
N SER A 964 19.27 1.82 10.48
CA SER A 964 19.26 0.51 9.82
C SER A 964 19.99 0.50 8.48
N CYS A 965 20.03 1.63 7.78
CA CYS A 965 20.63 1.76 6.46
C CYS A 965 21.51 3.02 6.39
N LEU A 966 22.78 2.82 5.98
CA LEU A 966 23.74 3.88 5.75
C LEU A 966 24.34 3.72 4.35
N THR A 967 24.19 4.75 3.52
CA THR A 967 24.79 4.82 2.19
C THR A 967 25.62 6.10 2.09
N ILE A 968 26.89 5.97 1.76
CA ILE A 968 27.75 7.11 1.42
C ILE A 968 28.42 6.85 0.07
N GLU A 969 28.21 7.74 -0.89
CA GLU A 969 28.69 7.55 -2.27
C GLU A 969 29.34 8.82 -2.81
N GLU A 970 30.44 8.70 -3.55
CA GLU A 970 31.09 9.81 -4.25
C GLU A 970 31.44 11.02 -3.32
N CYS A 971 31.93 10.75 -2.11
CA CYS A 971 32.35 11.74 -1.12
C CYS A 971 33.89 11.70 -0.92
N PRO A 972 34.69 12.21 -1.88
CA PRO A 972 36.14 11.99 -1.92
C PRO A 972 36.93 12.73 -0.84
N ARG A 973 36.37 13.72 -0.16
CA ARG A 973 37.02 14.46 0.92
C ARG A 973 36.61 14.01 2.32
N LEU A 974 35.75 12.99 2.44
CA LEU A 974 35.25 12.53 3.72
C LEU A 974 36.37 11.82 4.50
N GLU A 975 36.93 12.49 5.49
CA GLU A 975 38.05 12.00 6.27
C GLU A 975 37.61 11.31 7.57
N SER A 976 36.51 11.76 8.20
CA SER A 976 36.02 11.21 9.47
C SER A 976 34.52 10.92 9.49
N MET A 977 34.17 9.82 10.15
CA MET A 977 32.81 9.37 10.47
C MET A 977 32.76 8.97 11.95
N ASP A 978 32.54 9.95 12.82
CA ASP A 978 32.66 9.76 14.26
C ASP A 978 31.53 8.87 14.78
N GLY A 979 31.90 7.72 15.35
CA GLY A 979 30.95 6.78 15.94
C GLY A 979 30.40 5.72 14.99
N LEU A 980 30.97 5.54 13.78
CA LEU A 980 30.55 4.50 12.83
C LEU A 980 30.49 3.11 13.49
N GLN A 981 31.50 2.76 14.27
CA GLN A 981 31.58 1.49 15.01
C GLN A 981 30.52 1.33 16.11
N LEU A 982 29.81 2.39 16.48
CA LEU A 982 28.76 2.36 17.51
C LEU A 982 27.37 2.11 16.90
N LEU A 983 27.26 1.95 15.57
CA LEU A 983 26.01 1.69 14.85
C LEU A 983 25.54 0.23 14.97
N GLY A 984 25.24 -0.19 16.20
CA GLY A 984 24.88 -1.58 16.51
C GLY A 984 23.61 -2.08 15.83
N ALA A 985 22.66 -1.20 15.48
CA ALA A 985 21.42 -1.56 14.79
C ALA A 985 21.54 -1.66 13.25
N LEU A 986 22.71 -1.32 12.67
CA LEU A 986 22.88 -1.20 11.23
C LEU A 986 22.77 -2.55 10.52
N GLU A 987 21.85 -2.65 9.56
CA GLU A 987 21.64 -3.86 8.75
C GLU A 987 22.28 -3.74 7.35
N GLU A 988 22.40 -2.52 6.83
CA GLU A 988 22.91 -2.25 5.48
C GLU A 988 23.91 -1.09 5.50
N LEU A 989 25.10 -1.35 4.93
CA LEU A 989 26.16 -0.37 4.78
C LEU A 989 26.65 -0.37 3.33
N THR A 990 26.60 0.79 2.69
CA THR A 990 27.15 1.01 1.35
C THR A 990 28.13 2.17 1.36
N PHE A 991 29.34 1.90 0.89
CA PHE A 991 30.36 2.88 0.55
C PHE A 991 30.70 2.76 -0.93
N SER A 992 30.65 3.86 -1.69
CA SER A 992 31.16 3.90 -3.07
C SER A 992 32.03 5.14 -3.29
N ASP A 993 33.18 4.97 -3.95
CA ASP A 993 34.04 6.09 -4.37
C ASP A 993 34.47 7.00 -3.20
N ILE A 994 34.88 6.39 -2.07
CA ILE A 994 35.35 7.08 -0.87
C ILE A 994 36.88 6.94 -0.73
N LEU A 995 37.54 8.04 -0.32
CA LEU A 995 38.93 8.06 0.11
C LEU A 995 38.96 8.09 1.64
N PHE A 996 39.41 7.02 2.30
CA PHE A 996 39.44 6.95 3.77
C PHE A 996 40.62 7.76 4.32
N GLY A 997 40.36 8.99 4.77
CA GLY A 997 41.38 9.95 5.22
C GLY A 997 42.27 9.51 6.40
N GLN A 998 41.78 8.61 7.27
CA GLN A 998 42.54 8.09 8.43
C GLN A 998 43.49 6.91 8.11
N GLY A 999 43.67 6.60 6.82
CA GLY A 999 44.53 5.52 6.35
C GLY A 999 43.74 4.38 5.70
N PRO A 1000 44.43 3.36 5.19
CA PRO A 1000 43.85 2.39 4.26
C PRO A 1000 43.05 1.27 4.97
N SER A 1001 42.51 1.53 6.16
CA SER A 1001 41.81 0.55 7.00
C SER A 1001 40.44 1.05 7.42
N LEU A 1002 39.42 0.20 7.28
CA LEU A 1002 38.05 0.46 7.74
C LEU A 1002 37.70 -0.45 8.92
N ASP A 1003 37.29 0.13 10.06
CA ASP A 1003 36.88 -0.63 11.25
C ASP A 1003 35.36 -0.80 11.30
N LEU A 1004 34.90 -2.05 11.21
CA LEU A 1004 33.49 -2.45 11.24
C LEU A 1004 33.16 -3.29 12.49
N SER A 1005 34.06 -3.32 13.48
CA SER A 1005 34.04 -4.29 14.57
C SER A 1005 32.82 -4.24 15.51
N GLY A 1006 32.05 -3.15 15.50
CA GLY A 1006 30.80 -3.01 16.26
C GLY A 1006 29.50 -3.20 15.44
N LEU A 1007 29.58 -3.42 14.12
CA LEU A 1007 28.41 -3.53 13.23
C LEU A 1007 27.82 -4.96 13.19
N VAL A 1008 27.64 -5.59 14.35
CA VAL A 1008 27.36 -7.04 14.47
C VAL A 1008 26.05 -7.50 13.82
N ASN A 1009 25.10 -6.60 13.57
CA ASN A 1009 23.81 -6.88 12.95
C ASN A 1009 23.80 -6.69 11.41
N LEU A 1010 24.95 -6.36 10.82
CA LEU A 1010 25.05 -6.06 9.39
C LEU A 1010 24.72 -7.29 8.53
N LYS A 1011 23.75 -7.14 7.62
CA LYS A 1011 23.30 -8.18 6.66
C LYS A 1011 23.83 -7.92 5.25
N ARG A 1012 24.06 -6.65 4.89
CA ARG A 1012 24.60 -6.26 3.57
C ARG A 1012 25.73 -5.25 3.73
N LEU A 1013 26.89 -5.59 3.16
CA LEU A 1013 28.05 -4.72 3.10
C LEU A 1013 28.48 -4.56 1.64
N ASN A 1014 28.41 -3.33 1.15
CA ASN A 1014 28.88 -2.94 -0.17
C ASN A 1014 29.99 -1.90 -0.01
N ILE A 1015 31.19 -2.18 -0.50
CA ILE A 1015 32.33 -1.25 -0.52
C ILE A 1015 32.84 -1.22 -1.95
N HIS A 1016 32.43 -0.25 -2.75
CA HIS A 1016 32.74 -0.20 -4.18
C HIS A 1016 33.72 0.95 -4.47
N TRP A 1017 34.66 0.73 -5.37
CA TRP A 1017 35.57 1.75 -5.89
C TRP A 1017 36.31 2.54 -4.80
N CYS A 1018 36.72 1.87 -3.72
CA CYS A 1018 37.61 2.42 -2.69
C CYS A 1018 39.05 1.92 -2.97
N PRO A 1019 39.84 2.60 -3.83
CA PRO A 1019 41.09 2.07 -4.36
C PRO A 1019 42.20 1.96 -3.31
N GLU A 1020 42.19 2.81 -2.28
CA GLU A 1020 43.21 2.85 -1.22
C GLU A 1020 42.93 1.90 -0.06
N LEU A 1021 41.75 1.28 0.00
CA LEU A 1021 41.40 0.35 1.07
C LEU A 1021 42.28 -0.91 0.98
N THR A 1022 43.02 -1.19 2.05
CA THR A 1022 43.91 -2.37 2.18
C THR A 1022 43.40 -3.38 3.19
N GLU A 1023 42.64 -2.94 4.20
CA GLU A 1023 42.19 -3.78 5.33
C GLU A 1023 40.76 -3.43 5.76
N VAL A 1024 39.97 -4.45 6.12
CA VAL A 1024 38.66 -4.31 6.77
C VAL A 1024 38.71 -5.04 8.11
N LYS A 1025 38.75 -4.28 9.21
CA LYS A 1025 38.86 -4.81 10.58
C LYS A 1025 37.51 -5.22 11.14
N GLY A 1026 37.49 -6.31 11.90
CA GLY A 1026 36.28 -6.81 12.55
C GLY A 1026 35.33 -7.56 11.62
N LEU A 1027 35.76 -7.91 10.40
CA LEU A 1027 34.96 -8.68 9.44
C LEU A 1027 34.51 -10.01 10.05
N GLU A 1028 35.35 -10.66 10.86
CA GLU A 1028 35.07 -11.91 11.58
C GLU A 1028 33.90 -11.81 12.57
N ARG A 1029 33.49 -10.59 12.96
CA ARG A 1029 32.37 -10.36 13.89
C ARG A 1029 31.03 -10.22 13.18
N LEU A 1030 31.02 -10.05 11.86
CA LEU A 1030 29.82 -9.79 11.06
C LEU A 1030 29.05 -11.09 10.72
N MET A 1031 28.78 -11.91 11.73
CA MET A 1031 28.18 -13.25 11.54
C MET A 1031 26.78 -13.22 10.90
N SER A 1032 26.09 -12.07 10.96
CA SER A 1032 24.77 -11.85 10.34
C SER A 1032 24.85 -11.54 8.83
N LEU A 1033 26.06 -11.38 8.26
CA LEU A 1033 26.26 -10.89 6.91
C LEU A 1033 25.80 -11.90 5.86
N GLU A 1034 24.84 -11.51 5.02
CA GLU A 1034 24.32 -12.33 3.92
C GLU A 1034 24.92 -11.96 2.57
N ARG A 1035 25.35 -10.70 2.40
CA ARG A 1035 25.93 -10.19 1.16
C ARG A 1035 27.15 -9.31 1.45
N LEU A 1036 28.25 -9.65 0.81
CA LEU A 1036 29.49 -8.87 0.82
C LEU A 1036 29.90 -8.57 -0.62
N SER A 1037 30.03 -7.29 -0.95
CA SER A 1037 30.48 -6.86 -2.26
C SER A 1037 31.57 -5.82 -2.12
N MET A 1038 32.80 -6.15 -2.51
CA MET A 1038 33.95 -5.23 -2.50
C MET A 1038 34.45 -5.03 -3.94
N ARG A 1039 33.74 -4.22 -4.74
CA ARG A 1039 34.06 -4.09 -6.17
C ARG A 1039 35.09 -3.01 -6.40
N GLY A 1040 36.11 -3.23 -7.22
CA GLY A 1040 37.08 -2.18 -7.54
C GLY A 1040 37.92 -1.71 -6.35
N CYS A 1041 38.01 -2.50 -5.27
CA CYS A 1041 38.94 -2.25 -4.16
C CYS A 1041 40.33 -2.75 -4.56
N LEU A 1042 41.07 -1.92 -5.28
CA LEU A 1042 42.29 -2.31 -6.00
C LEU A 1042 43.46 -2.71 -5.09
N SER A 1043 43.52 -2.21 -3.86
CA SER A 1043 44.66 -2.42 -2.93
C SER A 1043 44.47 -3.56 -1.93
N ILE A 1044 43.30 -4.19 -1.87
CA ILE A 1044 43.03 -5.30 -0.96
C ILE A 1044 43.79 -6.54 -1.42
N ARG A 1045 44.62 -7.09 -0.53
CA ARG A 1045 45.42 -8.29 -0.80
C ARG A 1045 44.83 -9.57 -0.24
N GLN A 1046 44.14 -9.46 0.89
CA GLN A 1046 43.54 -10.56 1.65
C GLN A 1046 42.31 -10.06 2.40
N LEU A 1047 41.44 -10.97 2.82
CA LEU A 1047 40.24 -10.69 3.62
C LEU A 1047 40.20 -11.64 4.83
N PRO A 1048 40.94 -11.35 5.92
CA PRO A 1048 40.91 -12.18 7.12
C PRO A 1048 39.51 -12.19 7.75
N GLY A 1049 39.12 -13.30 8.37
CA GLY A 1049 37.83 -13.45 9.03
C GLY A 1049 36.66 -13.92 8.15
N LEU A 1050 36.87 -14.06 6.82
CA LEU A 1050 35.84 -14.59 5.92
C LEU A 1050 35.31 -15.97 6.35
N SER A 1051 36.13 -16.79 7.00
CA SER A 1051 35.75 -18.13 7.48
C SER A 1051 34.59 -18.14 8.46
N GLU A 1052 34.36 -17.04 9.17
CA GLU A 1052 33.35 -16.94 10.23
C GLU A 1052 31.96 -16.51 9.69
N LEU A 1053 31.89 -16.06 8.43
CA LEU A 1053 30.68 -15.50 7.81
C LEU A 1053 29.70 -16.59 7.33
N SER A 1054 29.32 -17.51 8.21
CA SER A 1054 28.51 -18.69 7.89
C SER A 1054 27.16 -18.43 7.20
N ASN A 1055 26.58 -17.23 7.36
CA ASN A 1055 25.33 -16.81 6.71
C ASN A 1055 25.51 -16.17 5.32
N LEU A 1056 26.76 -16.02 4.85
CA LEU A 1056 27.06 -15.33 3.59
C LEU A 1056 26.53 -16.10 2.38
N LYS A 1057 25.59 -15.51 1.65
CA LYS A 1057 24.97 -16.06 0.44
C LYS A 1057 25.61 -15.52 -0.84
N LYS A 1058 26.14 -14.29 -0.82
CA LYS A 1058 26.73 -13.66 -2.00
C LYS A 1058 28.04 -12.96 -1.65
N LEU A 1059 29.10 -13.32 -2.38
CA LEU A 1059 30.41 -12.66 -2.31
C LEU A 1059 30.81 -12.17 -3.69
N SER A 1060 31.12 -10.87 -3.81
CA SER A 1060 31.55 -10.24 -5.06
C SER A 1060 32.79 -9.39 -4.82
N LEU A 1061 33.95 -9.83 -5.32
CA LEU A 1061 35.23 -9.12 -5.28
C LEU A 1061 35.68 -8.69 -6.68
N TYR A 1062 34.71 -8.33 -7.53
CA TYR A 1062 34.97 -7.91 -8.92
C TYR A 1062 36.04 -6.83 -8.98
N LEU A 1063 37.07 -7.01 -9.82
CA LEU A 1063 38.15 -6.05 -10.03
C LEU A 1063 38.99 -5.75 -8.77
N CYS A 1064 39.14 -6.71 -7.86
CA CYS A 1064 40.14 -6.63 -6.78
C CYS A 1064 41.51 -7.14 -7.29
N GLU A 1065 42.21 -6.31 -8.08
CA GLU A 1065 43.39 -6.76 -8.82
C GLU A 1065 44.55 -7.26 -7.94
N SER A 1066 44.72 -6.71 -6.72
CA SER A 1066 45.79 -7.09 -5.78
C SER A 1066 45.47 -8.31 -4.91
N LEU A 1067 44.28 -8.89 -5.02
CA LEU A 1067 43.84 -10.02 -4.19
C LEU A 1067 44.66 -11.28 -4.53
N ILE A 1068 45.42 -11.79 -3.56
CA ILE A 1068 46.37 -12.90 -3.77
C ILE A 1068 45.74 -14.24 -3.38
N ASP A 1069 44.99 -14.26 -2.28
CA ASP A 1069 44.32 -15.45 -1.74
C ASP A 1069 42.99 -15.12 -1.04
N LEU A 1070 42.20 -16.17 -0.78
CA LEU A 1070 40.95 -16.12 -0.03
C LEU A 1070 40.90 -17.25 1.00
N ALA A 1071 41.76 -17.18 2.01
CA ALA A 1071 41.84 -18.20 3.05
C ALA A 1071 40.50 -18.42 3.77
N GLY A 1072 40.10 -19.69 3.94
CA GLY A 1072 38.91 -20.08 4.71
C GLY A 1072 37.56 -19.92 3.99
N ILE A 1073 37.53 -19.45 2.73
CA ILE A 1073 36.29 -19.30 1.95
C ILE A 1073 35.52 -20.61 1.77
N ASN A 1074 36.22 -21.75 1.75
CA ASN A 1074 35.64 -23.09 1.64
C ASN A 1074 34.75 -23.50 2.83
N ARG A 1075 34.72 -22.73 3.92
CA ARG A 1075 33.81 -22.94 5.06
C ARG A 1075 32.44 -22.27 4.87
N LEU A 1076 32.25 -21.48 3.81
CA LEU A 1076 31.02 -20.73 3.55
C LEU A 1076 29.96 -21.61 2.86
N GLU A 1077 29.39 -22.57 3.58
CA GLU A 1077 28.43 -23.54 3.02
C GLU A 1077 27.13 -22.90 2.48
N SER A 1078 26.75 -21.73 3.02
CA SER A 1078 25.57 -20.96 2.60
C SER A 1078 25.77 -20.18 1.29
N LEU A 1079 26.99 -20.14 0.75
CA LEU A 1079 27.33 -19.30 -0.40
C LEU A 1079 26.63 -19.81 -1.67
N GLN A 1080 25.86 -18.92 -2.30
CA GLN A 1080 25.08 -19.18 -3.50
C GLN A 1080 25.69 -18.53 -4.75
N LYS A 1081 26.40 -17.41 -4.57
CA LYS A 1081 27.09 -16.68 -5.65
C LYS A 1081 28.48 -16.27 -5.22
N LEU A 1082 29.46 -16.55 -6.07
CA LEU A 1082 30.85 -16.11 -5.92
C LEU A 1082 31.32 -15.46 -7.23
N SER A 1083 31.74 -14.20 -7.15
CA SER A 1083 32.31 -13.46 -8.28
C SER A 1083 33.67 -12.90 -7.90
N LEU A 1084 34.72 -13.40 -8.57
CA LEU A 1084 36.10 -12.92 -8.49
C LEU A 1084 36.59 -12.40 -9.86
N ASP A 1085 35.67 -12.12 -10.77
CA ASP A 1085 35.95 -11.53 -12.08
C ASP A 1085 36.98 -10.39 -11.98
N GLU A 1086 38.00 -10.41 -12.83
CA GLU A 1086 39.14 -9.50 -12.92
C GLU A 1086 40.03 -9.42 -11.65
N CYS A 1087 39.97 -10.41 -10.74
CA CYS A 1087 40.98 -10.60 -9.69
C CYS A 1087 42.26 -11.19 -10.29
N ARG A 1088 43.12 -10.33 -10.85
CA ARG A 1088 44.25 -10.77 -11.68
C ARG A 1088 45.39 -11.44 -10.92
N SER A 1089 45.61 -11.11 -9.64
CA SER A 1089 46.70 -11.66 -8.83
C SER A 1089 46.39 -12.99 -8.13
N ILE A 1090 45.15 -13.50 -8.24
CA ILE A 1090 44.76 -14.73 -7.56
C ILE A 1090 45.36 -15.95 -8.28
N THR A 1091 46.21 -16.69 -7.57
CA THR A 1091 46.96 -17.82 -8.17
C THR A 1091 46.27 -19.17 -7.97
N ARG A 1092 45.54 -19.30 -6.86
CA ARG A 1092 44.80 -20.51 -6.46
C ARG A 1092 43.58 -20.14 -5.61
N LEU A 1093 42.56 -20.98 -5.66
CA LEU A 1093 41.43 -20.96 -4.73
C LEU A 1093 41.53 -22.15 -3.76
N PRO A 1094 41.03 -22.03 -2.52
CA PRO A 1094 40.84 -23.19 -1.66
C PRO A 1094 39.88 -24.20 -2.29
N ASN A 1095 39.92 -25.45 -1.81
CA ASN A 1095 39.09 -26.54 -2.30
C ASN A 1095 37.59 -26.14 -2.28
N LEU A 1096 36.95 -26.18 -3.46
CA LEU A 1096 35.60 -25.67 -3.70
C LEU A 1096 34.49 -26.65 -3.29
N SER A 1097 34.81 -27.90 -2.95
CA SER A 1097 33.82 -28.93 -2.64
C SER A 1097 32.91 -28.60 -1.43
N GLY A 1098 33.32 -27.66 -0.58
CA GLY A 1098 32.50 -27.16 0.53
C GLY A 1098 31.26 -26.35 0.11
N PHE A 1099 31.20 -25.84 -1.14
CA PHE A 1099 30.15 -24.94 -1.61
C PHE A 1099 28.90 -25.65 -2.16
N LYS A 1100 28.17 -26.34 -1.30
CA LYS A 1100 27.00 -27.17 -1.71
C LYS A 1100 25.84 -26.38 -2.35
N ASN A 1101 25.71 -25.10 -2.01
CA ASN A 1101 24.61 -24.23 -2.46
C ASN A 1101 25.01 -23.27 -3.61
N LEU A 1102 26.26 -23.30 -4.05
CA LEU A 1102 26.79 -22.38 -5.04
C LEU A 1102 26.22 -22.70 -6.42
N TRP A 1103 25.50 -21.75 -7.00
CA TRP A 1103 24.89 -21.90 -8.32
C TRP A 1103 25.49 -20.96 -9.38
N ASP A 1104 26.26 -19.94 -8.98
CA ASP A 1104 26.85 -18.92 -9.86
C ASP A 1104 28.31 -18.67 -9.45
N LEU A 1105 29.27 -19.14 -10.27
CA LEU A 1105 30.71 -18.96 -10.06
C LEU A 1105 31.32 -18.18 -11.24
N LYS A 1106 31.80 -16.98 -10.96
CA LYS A 1106 32.40 -16.07 -11.96
C LYS A 1106 33.84 -15.76 -11.60
N LEU A 1107 34.75 -16.10 -12.51
CA LEU A 1107 36.20 -16.01 -12.39
C LEU A 1107 36.85 -15.40 -13.63
N LYS A 1108 36.06 -14.72 -14.49
CA LYS A 1108 36.55 -14.15 -15.75
C LYS A 1108 37.76 -13.26 -15.50
N GLY A 1109 38.83 -13.41 -16.26
CA GLY A 1109 40.00 -12.52 -16.20
C GLY A 1109 40.91 -12.76 -14.99
N CYS A 1110 40.73 -13.87 -14.25
CA CYS A 1110 41.71 -14.33 -13.25
C CYS A 1110 42.93 -14.94 -13.94
N ILE A 1111 43.78 -14.08 -14.51
CA ILE A 1111 44.86 -14.48 -15.43
C ILE A 1111 45.95 -15.36 -14.81
N GLU A 1112 46.19 -15.27 -13.50
CA GLU A 1112 47.19 -16.07 -12.77
C GLU A 1112 46.62 -17.36 -12.16
N LEU A 1113 45.30 -17.59 -12.25
CA LEU A 1113 44.66 -18.78 -11.66
C LEU A 1113 45.06 -20.04 -12.42
N THR A 1114 45.62 -21.02 -11.70
CA THR A 1114 46.24 -22.23 -12.30
C THR A 1114 45.32 -23.45 -12.41
N GLY A 1115 44.30 -23.55 -11.55
CA GLY A 1115 43.35 -24.67 -11.51
C GLY A 1115 42.19 -24.42 -10.53
N LEU A 1116 41.17 -25.30 -10.57
CA LEU A 1116 40.03 -25.31 -9.64
C LEU A 1116 39.95 -26.66 -8.92
N GLU A 1117 40.45 -26.72 -7.69
CA GLU A 1117 40.38 -27.93 -6.87
C GLU A 1117 38.97 -28.15 -6.31
N GLY A 1118 38.42 -29.37 -6.44
CA GLY A 1118 37.13 -29.76 -5.88
C GLY A 1118 35.90 -29.23 -6.62
N VAL A 1119 36.07 -28.81 -7.89
CA VAL A 1119 34.95 -28.31 -8.70
C VAL A 1119 33.88 -29.39 -8.93
N GLU A 1120 34.27 -30.67 -8.97
CA GLU A 1120 33.35 -31.80 -9.16
C GLU A 1120 32.27 -31.91 -8.08
N GLY A 1121 32.50 -31.31 -6.90
CA GLY A 1121 31.56 -31.28 -5.79
C GLY A 1121 30.47 -30.18 -5.87
N LEU A 1122 30.50 -29.32 -6.90
CA LEU A 1122 29.56 -28.19 -7.04
C LEU A 1122 28.22 -28.60 -7.69
N GLU A 1123 27.49 -29.54 -7.10
CA GLU A 1123 26.28 -30.15 -7.66
C GLU A 1123 25.13 -29.16 -7.97
N SER A 1124 25.13 -27.98 -7.33
CA SER A 1124 24.13 -26.93 -7.52
C SER A 1124 24.50 -25.92 -8.61
N LEU A 1125 25.70 -26.02 -9.20
CA LEU A 1125 26.24 -25.02 -10.12
C LEU A 1125 25.42 -24.93 -11.42
N ARG A 1126 25.02 -23.71 -11.80
CA ARG A 1126 24.27 -23.41 -13.01
C ARG A 1126 25.06 -22.55 -13.99
N GLU A 1127 25.94 -21.70 -13.49
CA GLU A 1127 26.78 -20.81 -14.29
C GLU A 1127 28.23 -20.89 -13.81
N LEU A 1128 29.14 -21.22 -14.73
CA LEU A 1128 30.59 -21.20 -14.53
C LEU A 1128 31.24 -20.35 -15.61
N ASN A 1129 31.85 -19.23 -15.21
CA ASN A 1129 32.54 -18.33 -16.12
C ASN A 1129 34.03 -18.22 -15.77
N LEU A 1130 34.87 -18.72 -16.67
CA LEU A 1130 36.33 -18.74 -16.60
C LEU A 1130 36.97 -18.00 -17.78
N ARG A 1131 36.20 -17.14 -18.46
CA ARG A 1131 36.68 -16.41 -19.63
C ARG A 1131 38.00 -15.70 -19.35
N ASP A 1132 38.98 -15.78 -20.23
CA ASP A 1132 40.29 -15.13 -20.12
C ASP A 1132 41.15 -15.56 -18.89
N CYS A 1133 40.88 -16.73 -18.27
CA CYS A 1133 41.75 -17.35 -17.27
C CYS A 1133 42.99 -18.00 -17.92
N ARG A 1134 43.95 -17.18 -18.34
CA ARG A 1134 45.08 -17.60 -19.19
C ARG A 1134 46.03 -18.63 -18.58
N SER A 1135 46.14 -18.71 -17.26
CA SER A 1135 47.05 -19.65 -16.59
C SER A 1135 46.44 -20.99 -16.21
N ILE A 1136 45.14 -21.18 -16.44
CA ILE A 1136 44.46 -22.41 -16.02
C ILE A 1136 44.90 -23.57 -16.90
N THR A 1137 45.40 -24.65 -16.28
CA THR A 1137 45.94 -25.81 -17.00
C THR A 1137 44.99 -27.00 -16.99
N GLU A 1138 44.19 -27.14 -15.93
CA GLU A 1138 43.19 -28.18 -15.74
C GLU A 1138 41.98 -27.65 -14.95
N LEU A 1139 40.80 -28.20 -15.21
CA LEU A 1139 39.55 -27.89 -14.51
C LEU A 1139 39.05 -29.04 -13.62
N GLY A 1140 39.66 -30.22 -13.65
CA GLY A 1140 39.08 -31.42 -13.05
C GLY A 1140 37.98 -32.04 -13.91
N ASN A 1141 37.20 -32.95 -13.33
CA ASN A 1141 36.12 -33.68 -14.01
C ASN A 1141 34.76 -32.98 -13.77
N LEU A 1142 34.14 -32.45 -14.82
CA LEU A 1142 32.90 -31.68 -14.71
C LEU A 1142 31.63 -32.54 -14.62
N SER A 1143 31.72 -33.87 -14.71
CA SER A 1143 30.56 -34.78 -14.70
C SER A 1143 29.65 -34.66 -13.46
N GLY A 1144 30.15 -34.15 -12.34
CA GLY A 1144 29.34 -33.86 -11.15
C GLY A 1144 28.39 -32.67 -11.27
N LEU A 1145 28.59 -31.79 -12.27
CA LEU A 1145 27.87 -30.51 -12.41
C LEU A 1145 26.54 -30.63 -13.16
N LYS A 1146 25.69 -31.56 -12.76
CA LYS A 1146 24.46 -31.96 -13.50
C LYS A 1146 23.48 -30.81 -13.80
N LYS A 1147 23.49 -29.75 -13.00
CA LYS A 1147 22.61 -28.57 -13.15
C LYS A 1147 23.24 -27.43 -13.95
N LEU A 1148 24.43 -27.63 -14.52
CA LEU A 1148 25.17 -26.58 -15.21
C LEU A 1148 24.48 -26.22 -16.52
N ARG A 1149 24.13 -24.94 -16.67
CA ARG A 1149 23.43 -24.39 -17.85
C ARG A 1149 24.32 -23.54 -18.73
N ARG A 1150 25.31 -22.86 -18.13
CA ARG A 1150 26.25 -22.00 -18.87
C ARG A 1150 27.67 -22.28 -18.44
N LEU A 1151 28.51 -22.59 -19.42
CA LEU A 1151 29.95 -22.75 -19.25
C LEU A 1151 30.69 -21.84 -20.24
N THR A 1152 31.53 -20.95 -19.70
CA THR A 1152 32.40 -20.08 -20.50
C THR A 1152 33.85 -20.30 -20.13
N ILE A 1153 34.68 -20.74 -21.08
CA ILE A 1153 36.11 -21.03 -20.92
C ILE A 1153 36.96 -20.45 -22.08
N SER A 1154 36.41 -19.52 -22.88
CA SER A 1154 37.18 -18.83 -23.92
C SER A 1154 38.34 -18.04 -23.32
N GLY A 1155 39.47 -17.90 -24.02
CA GLY A 1155 40.64 -17.17 -23.50
C GLY A 1155 41.49 -17.94 -22.48
N CYS A 1156 41.13 -19.19 -22.12
CA CYS A 1156 41.94 -20.07 -21.28
C CYS A 1156 43.08 -20.74 -22.07
N THR A 1157 44.12 -19.98 -22.40
CA THR A 1157 45.13 -20.39 -23.40
C THR A 1157 46.01 -21.58 -23.02
N LYS A 1158 46.14 -21.92 -21.73
CA LYS A 1158 46.89 -23.10 -21.24
C LYS A 1158 46.02 -24.35 -21.01
N LEU A 1159 44.70 -24.23 -21.12
CA LEU A 1159 43.78 -25.34 -20.91
C LEU A 1159 43.63 -26.15 -22.20
N VAL A 1160 44.17 -27.36 -22.22
CA VAL A 1160 44.24 -28.19 -23.44
C VAL A 1160 43.08 -29.19 -23.55
N GLU A 1161 42.55 -29.66 -22.42
CA GLU A 1161 41.52 -30.71 -22.37
C GLU A 1161 40.48 -30.41 -21.28
N VAL A 1162 39.22 -30.74 -21.55
CA VAL A 1162 38.11 -30.67 -20.59
C VAL A 1162 37.37 -32.01 -20.55
N ASN A 1163 37.17 -32.55 -19.35
CA ASN A 1163 36.54 -33.86 -19.11
C ASN A 1163 35.13 -33.72 -18.53
N GLY A 1164 34.23 -34.66 -18.87
CA GLY A 1164 32.88 -34.77 -18.27
C GLY A 1164 31.81 -33.83 -18.85
N LEU A 1165 32.00 -33.33 -20.08
CA LEU A 1165 31.03 -32.46 -20.77
C LEU A 1165 29.84 -33.23 -21.34
N ASP A 1166 30.00 -34.53 -21.61
CA ASP A 1166 28.96 -35.47 -22.03
C ASP A 1166 27.86 -35.70 -21.00
N GLU A 1167 28.18 -35.59 -19.72
CA GLU A 1167 27.28 -35.84 -18.59
C GLU A 1167 26.47 -34.59 -18.16
N LEU A 1168 26.64 -33.45 -18.85
CA LEU A 1168 25.99 -32.18 -18.53
C LEU A 1168 24.63 -32.01 -19.24
N GLU A 1169 23.59 -32.66 -18.71
CA GLU A 1169 22.26 -32.72 -19.33
C GLU A 1169 21.56 -31.35 -19.49
N GLU A 1170 21.78 -30.41 -18.57
CA GLU A 1170 21.14 -29.09 -18.56
C GLU A 1170 21.92 -27.99 -19.32
N LEU A 1171 23.02 -28.32 -20.00
CA LEU A 1171 23.90 -27.32 -20.62
C LEU A 1171 23.23 -26.62 -21.82
N GLU A 1172 22.90 -25.34 -21.66
CA GLU A 1172 22.22 -24.50 -22.65
C GLU A 1172 23.22 -23.65 -23.48
N TYR A 1173 24.36 -23.29 -22.89
CA TYR A 1173 25.37 -22.39 -23.49
C TYR A 1173 26.79 -22.84 -23.17
N LEU A 1174 27.62 -22.95 -24.22
CA LEU A 1174 29.04 -23.29 -24.12
C LEU A 1174 29.86 -22.33 -24.98
N GLU A 1175 30.82 -21.64 -24.37
CA GLU A 1175 31.80 -20.80 -25.04
C GLU A 1175 33.22 -21.32 -24.74
N MET A 1176 33.97 -21.74 -25.76
CA MET A 1176 35.32 -22.32 -25.62
C MET A 1176 36.23 -21.96 -26.81
N GLU A 1177 37.55 -22.09 -26.64
CA GLU A 1177 38.50 -21.88 -27.73
C GLU A 1177 38.55 -23.06 -28.72
N ARG A 1178 38.79 -22.77 -30.01
CA ARG A 1178 38.86 -23.78 -31.08
C ARG A 1178 39.96 -24.84 -30.90
N ARG A 1179 40.96 -24.60 -30.06
CA ARG A 1179 42.13 -25.49 -29.88
C ARG A 1179 41.93 -26.53 -28.77
N MET A 1180 40.84 -26.48 -28.01
CA MET A 1180 40.58 -27.38 -26.88
C MET A 1180 40.13 -28.77 -27.34
N ARG A 1181 40.68 -29.81 -26.71
CA ARG A 1181 40.24 -31.19 -26.91
C ARG A 1181 39.06 -31.49 -25.98
N VAL A 1182 37.95 -31.95 -26.56
CA VAL A 1182 36.78 -32.44 -25.81
C VAL A 1182 36.70 -33.95 -26.00
N LYS A 1183 36.77 -34.71 -24.90
CA LYS A 1183 36.45 -36.14 -24.95
C LYS A 1183 34.94 -36.30 -25.06
N CYS A 1184 34.48 -36.78 -26.22
CA CYS A 1184 33.09 -37.20 -26.52
C CYS A 1184 32.02 -36.16 -26.17
N TRP A 1185 31.56 -35.36 -27.13
CA TRP A 1185 30.37 -34.49 -26.96
C TRP A 1185 29.39 -34.73 -28.12
N VAL A 1186 28.23 -35.34 -27.83
CA VAL A 1186 27.20 -35.65 -28.85
C VAL A 1186 25.78 -35.47 -28.28
N ARG A 1187 25.15 -34.27 -28.43
CA ARG A 1187 23.70 -34.05 -28.73
C ARG A 1187 23.19 -32.58 -28.57
N SER A 1188 21.92 -32.39 -28.96
CA SER A 1188 21.29 -31.27 -29.65
C SER A 1188 20.56 -30.20 -28.80
N THR A 1189 21.04 -29.84 -27.60
CA THR A 1189 20.30 -28.92 -26.69
C THR A 1189 20.89 -27.52 -26.53
N ALA A 1190 22.15 -27.26 -26.91
CA ALA A 1190 22.75 -25.93 -26.81
C ALA A 1190 22.25 -24.99 -27.94
N ARG A 1191 21.46 -23.96 -27.62
CA ARG A 1191 20.89 -23.02 -28.62
C ARG A 1191 21.91 -22.04 -29.21
N TYR A 1192 23.06 -21.85 -28.55
CA TYR A 1192 24.12 -20.94 -29.01
C TYR A 1192 25.50 -21.48 -28.61
N ALA A 1193 26.24 -22.06 -29.56
CA ALA A 1193 27.67 -22.33 -29.44
C ALA A 1193 28.42 -21.30 -30.31
N VAL A 1194 29.05 -20.31 -29.68
CA VAL A 1194 29.86 -19.32 -30.39
C VAL A 1194 31.32 -19.75 -30.26
N GLY A 1195 31.84 -20.42 -31.30
CA GLY A 1195 33.25 -20.83 -31.35
C GLY A 1195 33.57 -21.94 -32.35
N LEU A 1196 32.62 -22.83 -32.66
CA LEU A 1196 32.83 -23.96 -33.56
C LEU A 1196 32.68 -23.56 -35.04
N CYS A 1197 33.75 -23.03 -35.62
CA CYS A 1197 33.96 -23.09 -37.07
C CYS A 1197 35.24 -23.89 -37.34
N PHE A 1198 35.05 -25.00 -38.06
CA PHE A 1198 36.04 -25.95 -38.63
C PHE A 1198 36.77 -26.87 -37.65
N PHE A 1199 36.19 -28.06 -37.41
CA PHE A 1199 36.77 -29.41 -37.67
C PHE A 1199 35.76 -30.47 -37.16
N LEU A 1200 34.77 -30.81 -38.01
CA LEU A 1200 33.95 -32.02 -37.87
C LEU A 1200 34.44 -33.00 -38.93
N VAL A 1201 35.53 -33.71 -38.64
CA VAL A 1201 35.91 -34.92 -39.37
C VAL A 1201 36.34 -35.92 -38.30
N GLU A 1202 35.71 -37.10 -38.35
CA GLU A 1202 35.90 -38.26 -37.47
C GLU A 1202 35.41 -38.10 -36.03
N ILE A 1203 34.12 -38.32 -35.77
CA ILE A 1203 33.59 -39.41 -34.90
C ILE A 1203 32.09 -39.50 -35.20
N CYS A 1204 31.67 -40.42 -36.09
CA CYS A 1204 30.33 -41.06 -36.14
C CYS A 1204 30.23 -41.93 -37.41
N GLN A 1205 30.76 -43.14 -37.36
CA GLN A 1205 30.27 -44.25 -38.19
C GLN A 1205 29.63 -45.28 -37.27
N VAL A 1206 28.64 -46.01 -37.81
CA VAL A 1206 27.88 -47.13 -37.21
C VAL A 1206 26.68 -46.64 -36.37
N ASN A 1207 25.39 -46.81 -36.69
CA ASN A 1207 24.67 -47.64 -37.66
C ASN A 1207 23.34 -46.96 -38.01
N SER A 1208 23.01 -46.87 -39.31
CA SER A 1208 21.64 -46.66 -39.79
C SER A 1208 21.20 -47.89 -40.57
N LEU A 1209 20.06 -48.46 -40.19
CA LEU A 1209 19.32 -49.43 -40.99
C LEU A 1209 17.82 -49.27 -40.68
N HIS A 1210 17.13 -48.59 -41.62
CA HIS A 1210 15.74 -48.75 -42.07
C HIS A 1210 14.58 -48.73 -41.04
N ARG A 1211 13.38 -48.19 -41.27
CA ARG A 1211 12.65 -47.65 -42.44
C ARG A 1211 11.35 -46.99 -41.90
N SER A 1212 10.90 -45.93 -42.57
CA SER A 1212 9.50 -45.48 -42.78
C SER A 1212 8.40 -45.79 -41.74
N THR A 1213 7.94 -44.76 -41.02
CA THR A 1213 6.66 -44.02 -41.19
C THR A 1213 6.63 -42.85 -40.23
#